data_AF-A0A524HL56-F1
#
_entry.id   AF-A0A524HL56-F1
#
_cell.length_a   1.000
_cell.length_b   1.000
_cell.length_c   1.000
_cell.angle_alpha   90.00
_cell.angle_beta   90.00
_cell.angle_gamma   90.00
#
_symmetry.space_group_name_H-M   'P 1'
#
loop_
_entity.id
_entity.type
_entity.pdbx_description
1 polymer ?
#
loop_
_entity_poly.entity_id
_entity_poly.type
_entity_poly.pdbx_seq_one_letter_code
_entity_poly.pdbx_strand_id
1 'polypeptide(L)'
;MNWYEAQAYCRWLSDKEGMPYRLPTEAEWEYACRAGTTTAYHTGNTLPASFRKNATMAVKAEFVPLHVGKICPNAWGLYDMHGNVEEWCSDWYGPYSKDKQVDPLGYVSGDFKVTRGGSHATHVYYLRSANRLGTVPEDKHWLIGFRVVIGEMPKTKLLPLPEVPLNQQNVVQRDRNLISKSPDLDKPYFKGPRQFVKIPKEAEYGPLFAGHNHCPAIVECPNGDLLTIWYTGIGERERNLGIAASRLVYGTDQWQQASPFWDPPDRNDTALSLWFDGKDTIYHFNSLSVASNWAMMAVVMRTSTDSGATWSKSRLIIPDHWYGRQLSESVFRARDGAIVITVDGPDTLWMSKDEGLSWFNPGGDIPGNHCGVDQLEDGTIVGISRTKDTLTMPLSISTDGGKTFTVSDTEFPPVGGGQRATLLRLKEGPLVMAGFGNIYGNTHFSPVMITTSTGEKIQAKELFAAVSFDGGKTWPYKRIVAPDAPPQHIEHTDGGAVILSKRSSEHRGYLSICQGLDGIVHLISSRTHYAFNLKWLLTPPSPPDPEFRVRHEVETFDGPANFDLPNWTDYKAYIGTFNGQGQYTINSSMPYGGLNRVIGAGSFEAVFSVKNIRHPNHTVIGFKDKYSYTWNVGIGPQGMGHSLKDSEAPVEKMSAIGKEKSEWFSRYYSPPESLKLRFVYDEKTLRCRFFYGINGADAT
;
A
#
# COMPACT_ATOMS: atom_id res chain seq x y z
N MET A 1 23.87 -9.58 13.45
CA MET A 1 23.86 -9.24 14.87
C MET A 1 22.44 -8.87 15.25
N ASN A 2 21.69 -9.83 15.77
CA ASN A 2 20.37 -9.57 16.33
C ASN A 2 20.46 -9.11 17.79
N TRP A 3 19.33 -8.78 18.40
CA TRP A 3 19.29 -8.22 19.75
C TRP A 3 19.77 -9.21 20.82
N TYR A 4 19.44 -10.49 20.68
CA TYR A 4 19.86 -11.53 21.63
C TYR A 4 21.37 -11.81 21.55
N GLU A 5 21.94 -11.83 20.34
CA GLU A 5 23.39 -11.95 20.11
C GLU A 5 24.14 -10.76 20.76
N ALA A 6 23.63 -9.53 20.60
CA ALA A 6 24.22 -8.34 21.21
C ALA A 6 24.19 -8.37 22.74
N GLN A 7 23.08 -8.81 23.35
CA GLN A 7 23.02 -9.03 24.80
C GLN A 7 23.90 -10.21 25.28
N ALA A 8 24.05 -11.27 24.48
CA ALA A 8 24.95 -12.37 24.81
C ALA A 8 26.41 -11.89 24.86
N TYR A 9 26.81 -11.03 23.92
CA TYR A 9 28.12 -10.38 23.93
C TYR A 9 28.33 -9.52 25.20
N CYS A 10 27.34 -8.71 25.60
CA CYS A 10 27.44 -7.88 26.81
C CYS A 10 27.60 -8.72 28.08
N ARG A 11 26.86 -9.84 28.20
CA ARG A 11 27.00 -10.79 29.31
C ARG A 11 28.38 -11.44 29.34
N TRP A 12 28.84 -11.97 28.21
CA TRP A 12 30.19 -12.53 28.08
C TRP A 12 31.29 -11.53 28.46
N LEU A 13 31.16 -10.27 28.05
CA LEU A 13 32.11 -9.21 28.41
C LEU A 13 32.06 -8.90 29.91
N SER A 14 30.87 -8.94 30.52
CA SER A 14 30.69 -8.78 31.97
C SER A 14 31.39 -9.88 32.76
N ASP A 15 31.16 -11.14 32.38
CA ASP A 15 31.77 -12.31 33.03
C ASP A 15 33.29 -12.30 32.88
N LYS A 16 33.80 -11.82 31.74
CA LYS A 16 35.23 -11.76 31.42
C LYS A 16 35.99 -10.67 32.19
N GLU A 17 35.38 -9.51 32.40
CA GLU A 17 36.06 -8.33 32.96
C GLU A 17 35.58 -7.97 34.38
N GLY A 18 34.56 -8.63 34.90
CA GLY A 18 34.02 -8.39 36.24
C GLY A 18 33.25 -7.07 36.38
N MET A 19 32.81 -6.49 35.26
CA MET A 19 32.15 -5.18 35.19
C MET A 19 30.74 -5.32 34.59
N PRO A 20 29.74 -4.52 35.01
CA PRO A 20 28.36 -4.64 34.52
C PRO A 20 28.21 -4.05 33.11
N TYR A 21 28.55 -4.82 32.09
CA TYR A 21 28.40 -4.45 30.68
C TYR A 21 27.00 -4.79 30.15
N ARG A 22 26.35 -3.82 29.49
CA ARG A 22 25.01 -3.99 28.89
C ARG A 22 24.80 -3.13 27.66
N LEU A 23 23.69 -3.36 26.97
CA LEU A 23 23.18 -2.39 25.99
C LEU A 23 22.72 -1.11 26.72
N PRO A 24 22.86 0.07 26.09
CA PRO A 24 22.27 1.31 26.61
C PRO A 24 20.74 1.19 26.65
N THR A 25 20.10 1.92 27.57
CA THR A 25 18.68 2.24 27.40
C THR A 25 18.52 3.25 26.26
N GLU A 26 17.32 3.34 25.68
CA GLU A 26 17.06 4.30 24.62
C GLU A 26 17.21 5.76 25.08
N ALA A 27 16.93 6.00 26.37
CA ALA A 27 17.09 7.30 27.03
C ALA A 27 18.56 7.66 27.23
N GLU A 28 19.38 6.71 27.72
CA GLU A 28 20.83 6.87 27.82
C GLU A 28 21.46 7.08 26.45
N TRP A 29 21.03 6.33 25.43
CA TRP A 29 21.51 6.49 24.07
C TRP A 29 21.24 7.91 23.55
N GLU A 30 20.00 8.41 23.68
CA GLU A 30 19.66 9.76 23.21
C GLU A 30 20.40 10.85 23.99
N TYR A 31 20.52 10.70 25.32
CA TYR A 31 21.26 11.62 26.17
C TYR A 31 22.74 11.67 25.79
N ALA A 32 23.37 10.50 25.64
CA ALA A 32 24.75 10.33 25.19
C ALA A 32 24.97 10.89 23.78
N CYS A 33 24.01 10.69 22.86
CA CYS A 33 24.06 11.24 21.51
C CYS A 33 24.06 12.77 21.53
N ARG A 34 23.12 13.38 22.26
CA ARG A 34 22.95 14.83 22.39
C ARG A 34 24.14 15.53 23.02
N ALA A 35 24.78 14.93 24.03
CA ALA A 35 25.91 15.51 24.75
C ALA A 35 25.69 16.99 25.18
N GLY A 36 24.49 17.28 25.69
CA GLY A 36 24.08 18.61 26.13
C GLY A 36 23.32 19.46 25.10
N THR A 37 23.17 19.04 23.84
CA THR A 37 22.38 19.80 22.86
C THR A 37 20.87 19.49 22.91
N THR A 38 20.05 20.52 22.71
CA THR A 38 18.60 20.41 22.51
C THR A 38 18.19 20.34 21.04
N THR A 39 19.15 20.47 20.12
CA THR A 39 18.95 20.52 18.67
C THR A 39 18.65 19.13 18.06
N ALA A 40 18.38 19.11 16.75
CA ALA A 40 18.08 17.88 16.01
C ALA A 40 19.25 16.86 15.98
N TYR A 41 20.49 17.37 15.96
CA TYR A 41 21.73 16.59 16.00
C TYR A 41 22.68 17.18 17.07
N HIS A 42 23.74 16.46 17.43
CA HIS A 42 24.79 16.98 18.31
C HIS A 42 25.65 18.07 17.65
N THR A 43 25.55 18.20 16.32
CA THR A 43 26.18 19.24 15.50
C THR A 43 25.30 20.47 15.29
N GLY A 44 24.16 20.56 15.99
CA GLY A 44 23.19 21.63 15.84
C GLY A 44 21.94 21.20 15.06
N ASN A 45 21.34 22.13 14.31
CA ASN A 45 20.11 21.86 13.54
C ASN A 45 20.36 21.16 12.20
N THR A 46 21.62 20.99 11.80
CA THR A 46 22.01 20.28 10.58
C THR A 46 23.11 19.25 10.88
N LEU A 47 23.10 18.16 10.13
CA LEU A 47 24.12 17.11 10.21
C LEU A 47 25.15 17.31 9.06
N PRO A 48 26.46 17.46 9.33
CA PRO A 48 27.48 17.61 8.29
C PRO A 48 27.53 16.43 7.31
N ALA A 49 27.97 16.69 6.08
CA ALA A 49 28.00 15.69 5.02
C ALA A 49 28.90 14.46 5.33
N SER A 50 29.91 14.62 6.19
CA SER A 50 30.78 13.52 6.65
C SER A 50 30.03 12.39 7.37
N PHE A 51 28.92 12.70 8.05
CA PHE A 51 28.06 11.70 8.70
C PHE A 51 27.05 11.06 7.74
N ARG A 52 26.89 11.61 6.52
CA ARG A 52 25.89 11.20 5.53
C ARG A 52 26.48 10.21 4.51
N LYS A 53 27.00 9.07 4.99
CA LYS A 53 27.81 8.13 4.17
C LYS A 53 27.15 7.74 2.84
N ASN A 54 25.98 7.10 2.89
CA ASN A 54 25.11 6.83 1.75
C ASN A 54 23.65 7.11 2.14
N ALA A 55 23.38 8.32 2.65
CA ALA A 55 22.11 8.72 3.24
C ALA A 55 20.98 8.93 2.21
N THR A 56 20.86 7.99 1.27
CA THR A 56 19.89 7.90 0.19
C THR A 56 18.85 6.82 0.51
N MET A 57 17.85 6.64 -0.36
CA MET A 57 16.93 5.49 -0.27
C MET A 57 17.58 4.29 -0.95
N ALA A 58 18.47 3.60 -0.23
CA ALA A 58 19.20 2.45 -0.78
C ALA A 58 18.22 1.35 -1.25
N VAL A 59 18.36 0.94 -2.51
CA VAL A 59 17.60 -0.17 -3.12
C VAL A 59 18.40 -1.49 -3.09
N LYS A 60 19.71 -1.40 -2.79
CA LYS A 60 20.64 -2.53 -2.71
C LYS A 60 21.62 -2.32 -1.57
N ALA A 61 22.20 -3.40 -1.07
CA ALA A 61 23.35 -3.35 -0.18
C ALA A 61 24.59 -2.84 -0.94
N GLU A 62 24.95 -1.58 -0.72
CA GLU A 62 26.22 -1.02 -1.21
C GLU A 62 27.29 -1.15 -0.12
N PHE A 63 28.53 -1.48 -0.51
CA PHE A 63 29.63 -1.60 0.44
C PHE A 63 30.04 -0.21 0.97
N VAL A 64 29.77 0.04 2.25
CA VAL A 64 30.18 1.25 2.96
C VAL A 64 31.17 0.88 4.08
N PRO A 65 32.38 1.47 4.13
CA PRO A 65 33.30 1.25 5.24
C PRO A 65 32.71 1.73 6.59
N LEU A 66 32.45 0.77 7.49
CA LEU A 66 31.86 1.00 8.82
C LEU A 66 32.90 1.23 9.94
N HIS A 67 34.14 1.58 9.58
CA HIS A 67 35.19 1.90 10.53
C HIS A 67 34.74 3.01 11.51
N VAL A 68 34.81 2.71 12.79
CA VAL A 68 34.50 3.64 13.89
C VAL A 68 35.66 4.62 14.13
N GLY A 69 35.38 5.73 14.83
CA GLY A 69 36.36 6.73 15.25
C GLY A 69 36.86 7.63 14.12
N LYS A 70 36.15 7.72 12.99
CA LYS A 70 36.62 8.45 11.79
C LYS A 70 36.07 9.87 11.62
N ILE A 71 34.98 10.21 12.31
CA ILE A 71 34.33 11.52 12.25
C ILE A 71 34.49 12.20 13.61
N CYS A 72 34.44 13.54 13.68
CA CYS A 72 34.56 14.27 14.95
C CYS A 72 33.56 13.75 16.00
N PRO A 73 33.98 13.58 17.27
CA PRO A 73 33.08 13.18 18.34
C PRO A 73 32.11 14.30 18.71
N ASN A 74 31.10 13.96 19.51
CA ASN A 74 30.29 14.95 20.21
C ASN A 74 31.04 15.55 21.41
N ALA A 75 30.38 16.46 22.14
CA ALA A 75 30.99 17.22 23.25
C ALA A 75 31.48 16.35 24.43
N TRP A 76 31.11 15.07 24.50
CA TRP A 76 31.58 14.12 25.52
C TRP A 76 32.60 13.10 24.99
N GLY A 77 33.14 13.31 23.78
CA GLY A 77 34.12 12.42 23.18
C GLY A 77 33.54 11.15 22.54
N LEU A 78 32.21 11.06 22.40
CA LEU A 78 31.56 9.89 21.78
C LEU A 78 31.53 10.02 20.26
N TYR A 79 32.01 8.98 19.59
CA TYR A 79 32.12 8.88 18.13
C TYR A 79 30.90 8.20 17.51
N ASP A 80 30.67 8.51 16.23
CA ASP A 80 29.73 7.84 15.32
C ASP A 80 28.28 7.73 15.85
N MET A 81 27.83 8.71 16.64
CA MET A 81 26.46 8.76 17.18
C MET A 81 25.35 8.96 16.13
N HIS A 82 25.71 9.23 14.86
CA HIS A 82 24.79 9.46 13.75
C HIS A 82 25.27 8.72 12.49
N GLY A 83 24.39 7.93 11.85
CA GLY A 83 24.56 7.51 10.45
C GLY A 83 25.67 6.49 10.15
N ASN A 84 26.16 5.73 11.12
CA ASN A 84 27.05 4.59 10.86
C ASN A 84 26.24 3.29 10.72
N VAL A 85 25.66 2.84 11.83
CA VAL A 85 24.68 1.75 11.91
C VAL A 85 23.60 2.17 12.90
N GLU A 86 22.39 1.64 12.72
CA GLU A 86 21.36 1.66 13.75
C GLU A 86 21.84 0.82 14.94
N GLU A 87 21.66 1.27 16.17
CA GLU A 87 22.20 0.59 17.35
C GLU A 87 21.10 0.07 18.28
N TRP A 88 21.18 -1.22 18.61
CA TRP A 88 20.29 -1.88 19.56
C TRP A 88 20.35 -1.22 20.96
N CYS A 89 19.17 -0.90 21.50
CA CYS A 89 18.97 -0.52 22.88
C CYS A 89 18.35 -1.67 23.69
N SER A 90 18.36 -1.57 25.02
CA SER A 90 17.75 -2.54 25.93
C SER A 90 16.21 -2.61 25.80
N ASP A 91 15.59 -1.46 25.52
CA ASP A 91 14.16 -1.22 25.67
C ASP A 91 13.27 -1.89 24.62
N TRP A 92 12.08 -2.30 25.07
CA TRP A 92 10.96 -2.60 24.19
C TRP A 92 10.30 -1.30 23.71
N TYR A 93 10.08 -1.19 22.40
CA TYR A 93 9.45 -0.03 21.80
C TYR A 93 7.97 0.09 22.21
N GLY A 94 7.53 1.33 22.38
CA GLY A 94 6.14 1.71 22.51
C GLY A 94 5.99 3.24 22.52
N PRO A 95 4.76 3.78 22.59
CA PRO A 95 4.54 5.22 22.66
C PRO A 95 5.15 5.80 23.94
N TYR A 96 5.65 7.04 23.89
CA TYR A 96 6.10 7.71 25.11
C TYR A 96 4.91 8.14 25.99
N SER A 97 5.11 8.20 27.30
CA SER A 97 4.19 8.93 28.17
C SER A 97 4.23 10.42 27.86
N LYS A 98 3.11 11.11 28.14
CA LYS A 98 3.05 12.58 28.12
C LYS A 98 3.68 13.22 29.36
N ASP A 99 3.85 12.42 30.42
CA ASP A 99 4.40 12.87 31.70
C ASP A 99 5.92 13.10 31.62
N LYS A 100 6.43 13.99 32.47
CA LYS A 100 7.88 14.16 32.63
C LYS A 100 8.47 12.94 33.33
N GLN A 101 9.47 12.33 32.71
CA GLN A 101 10.21 11.19 33.25
C GLN A 101 11.67 11.56 33.45
N VAL A 102 12.32 10.95 34.44
CA VAL A 102 13.77 10.96 34.66
C VAL A 102 14.23 9.51 34.53
N ASP A 103 15.30 9.27 33.76
CA ASP A 103 15.84 7.94 33.44
C ASP A 103 14.75 6.90 33.07
N PRO A 104 13.84 7.19 32.12
CA PRO A 104 12.78 6.26 31.78
C PRO A 104 13.32 4.95 31.19
N LEU A 105 12.67 3.85 31.57
CA LEU A 105 12.76 2.58 30.84
C LEU A 105 11.52 2.42 29.96
N GLY A 106 11.66 1.63 28.89
CA GLY A 106 10.58 1.24 28.02
C GLY A 106 9.61 0.25 28.65
N TYR A 107 8.91 -0.48 27.78
CA TYR A 107 7.82 -1.37 28.17
C TYR A 107 8.31 -2.69 28.77
N VAL A 108 7.51 -3.34 29.62
CA VAL A 108 7.80 -4.68 30.18
C VAL A 108 7.96 -5.76 29.11
N SER A 109 7.30 -5.61 27.98
CA SER A 109 7.37 -6.46 26.80
C SER A 109 6.94 -5.65 25.57
N GLY A 110 7.24 -6.15 24.38
CA GLY A 110 6.83 -5.55 23.11
C GLY A 110 7.13 -6.51 21.95
N ASP A 111 6.76 -6.15 20.73
CA ASP A 111 7.12 -6.95 19.54
C ASP A 111 8.40 -6.43 18.87
N PHE A 112 8.80 -5.19 19.18
CA PHE A 112 9.97 -4.53 18.59
C PHE A 112 10.95 -4.07 19.67
N LYS A 113 12.24 -4.25 19.41
CA LYS A 113 13.31 -3.64 20.19
C LYS A 113 13.73 -2.32 19.57
N VAL A 114 14.02 -1.33 20.41
CA VAL A 114 14.40 0.01 19.94
C VAL A 114 15.78 -0.04 19.28
N THR A 115 15.89 0.58 18.10
CA THR A 115 17.17 0.97 17.50
C THR A 115 17.26 2.49 17.36
N ARG A 116 18.48 3.03 17.49
CA ARG A 116 18.75 4.49 17.47
C ARG A 116 19.88 4.86 16.50
N GLY A 117 20.02 6.17 16.23
CA GLY A 117 21.13 6.77 15.46
C GLY A 117 21.02 6.70 13.93
N GLY A 118 20.21 5.79 13.40
CA GLY A 118 20.10 5.57 11.96
C GLY A 118 21.38 4.99 11.34
N SER A 119 21.29 4.51 10.11
CA SER A 119 22.40 3.83 9.44
C SER A 119 23.03 4.65 8.33
N HIS A 120 24.18 4.19 7.84
CA HIS A 120 24.81 4.69 6.63
C HIS A 120 23.91 4.72 5.39
N ALA A 121 22.83 3.91 5.35
CA ALA A 121 21.88 3.81 4.25
C ALA A 121 20.49 4.41 4.60
N THR A 122 20.42 5.35 5.54
CA THR A 122 19.18 5.96 5.99
C THR A 122 19.15 7.47 5.66
N HIS A 123 18.02 7.98 5.19
CA HIS A 123 17.84 9.40 4.90
C HIS A 123 18.09 10.27 6.14
N VAL A 124 18.69 11.45 5.95
CA VAL A 124 19.16 12.38 7.00
C VAL A 124 18.09 12.68 8.07
N TYR A 125 16.81 12.69 7.69
CA TYR A 125 15.67 12.82 8.60
C TYR A 125 15.76 11.84 9.79
N TYR A 126 16.03 10.56 9.55
CA TYR A 126 16.05 9.54 10.59
C TYR A 126 17.38 9.46 11.37
N LEU A 127 18.37 10.29 11.01
CA LEU A 127 19.66 10.38 11.69
C LEU A 127 19.63 11.38 12.86
N ARG A 128 18.46 11.87 13.30
CA ARG A 128 18.36 12.78 14.44
C ARG A 128 18.59 12.06 15.77
N SER A 129 19.09 12.78 16.78
CA SER A 129 19.25 12.25 18.14
C SER A 129 17.93 11.71 18.73
N ALA A 130 16.81 12.37 18.40
CA ALA A 130 15.47 12.01 18.86
C ALA A 130 14.80 10.87 18.08
N ASN A 131 15.42 10.36 17.01
CA ASN A 131 14.76 9.38 16.16
C ASN A 131 14.70 8.01 16.84
N ARG A 132 13.54 7.35 16.77
CA ARG A 132 13.27 6.04 17.37
C ARG A 132 12.86 5.08 16.28
N LEU A 133 13.75 4.16 15.94
CA LEU A 133 13.45 3.07 15.03
C LEU A 133 13.24 1.78 15.85
N GLY A 134 12.80 0.72 15.19
CA GLY A 134 12.73 -0.59 15.80
C GLY A 134 12.42 -1.69 14.79
N THR A 135 12.73 -2.91 15.17
CA THR A 135 12.42 -4.13 14.41
C THR A 135 12.30 -5.30 15.38
N VAL A 136 11.94 -6.48 14.88
CA VAL A 136 11.78 -7.69 15.70
C VAL A 136 13.12 -8.14 16.29
N PRO A 137 13.19 -8.68 17.53
CA PRO A 137 14.45 -8.97 18.22
C PRO A 137 15.37 -9.97 17.51
N GLU A 138 14.79 -10.86 16.71
CA GLU A 138 15.48 -11.90 15.93
C GLU A 138 16.18 -11.36 14.68
N ASP A 139 15.82 -10.14 14.25
CA ASP A 139 16.26 -9.52 13.00
C ASP A 139 17.77 -9.25 12.97
N LYS A 140 18.38 -9.53 11.82
CA LYS A 140 19.80 -9.28 11.54
C LYS A 140 19.98 -8.85 10.09
N HIS A 141 20.39 -7.61 9.90
CA HIS A 141 20.78 -7.07 8.60
C HIS A 141 21.96 -6.11 8.73
N TRP A 142 22.59 -5.75 7.61
CA TRP A 142 23.83 -4.97 7.57
C TRP A 142 23.71 -3.51 8.04
N LEU A 143 22.51 -3.05 8.38
CA LEU A 143 22.28 -1.69 8.91
C LEU A 143 22.25 -1.64 10.43
N ILE A 144 22.14 -2.77 11.14
CA ILE A 144 22.05 -2.80 12.61
C ILE A 144 23.35 -3.33 13.23
N GLY A 145 23.84 -2.61 14.24
CA GLY A 145 24.87 -3.02 15.18
C GLY A 145 24.45 -2.71 16.61
N PHE A 146 25.43 -2.49 17.48
CA PHE A 146 25.21 -2.12 18.87
C PHE A 146 26.45 -1.43 19.45
N ARG A 147 26.26 -0.73 20.57
CA ARG A 147 27.34 -0.31 21.46
C ARG A 147 27.07 -0.84 22.87
N VAL A 148 28.10 -0.83 23.70
CA VAL A 148 28.03 -1.32 25.09
C VAL A 148 28.26 -0.15 26.04
N VAL A 149 27.55 -0.14 27.17
CA VAL A 149 27.78 0.76 28.30
C VAL A 149 28.15 -0.05 29.55
N ILE A 150 28.84 0.59 30.49
CA ILE A 150 29.16 0.02 31.81
C ILE A 150 28.28 0.69 32.85
N GLY A 151 27.55 -0.10 33.63
CA GLY A 151 26.78 0.38 34.78
C GLY A 151 25.48 -0.38 34.98
N GLU A 152 24.93 -0.26 36.20
CA GLU A 152 23.62 -0.80 36.53
C GLU A 152 22.50 -0.21 35.65
N MET A 153 21.40 -0.94 35.50
CA MET A 153 20.19 -0.40 34.89
C MET A 153 19.55 0.68 35.79
N PRO A 154 18.88 1.70 35.22
CA PRO A 154 18.02 2.61 35.97
C PRO A 154 17.02 1.88 36.88
N LYS A 155 16.77 2.43 38.08
CA LYS A 155 15.84 1.87 39.08
C LYS A 155 14.38 2.27 38.87
N THR A 156 14.09 2.95 37.77
CA THR A 156 12.75 3.32 37.33
C THR A 156 11.95 2.07 36.96
N LYS A 157 10.62 2.15 37.08
CA LYS A 157 9.74 1.02 36.72
C LYS A 157 9.56 0.97 35.21
N LEU A 158 9.65 -0.24 34.65
CA LEU A 158 9.21 -0.54 33.29
C LEU A 158 7.74 -0.16 33.11
N LEU A 159 7.39 0.34 31.93
CA LEU A 159 6.01 0.70 31.59
C LEU A 159 5.15 -0.56 31.38
N PRO A 160 3.89 -0.59 31.87
CA PRO A 160 2.95 -1.66 31.54
C PRO A 160 2.66 -1.63 30.04
N LEU A 161 2.26 -2.77 29.44
CA LEU A 161 1.91 -2.86 28.02
C LEU A 161 0.95 -1.73 27.59
N PRO A 162 1.11 -1.17 26.38
CA PRO A 162 0.20 -0.13 25.88
C PRO A 162 -1.19 -0.71 25.66
N GLU A 163 -2.20 0.16 25.60
CA GLU A 163 -3.55 -0.23 25.23
C GLU A 163 -3.58 -0.84 23.82
N VAL A 164 -4.32 -1.93 23.64
CA VAL A 164 -4.43 -2.60 22.33
C VAL A 164 -5.29 -1.76 21.36
N PRO A 165 -4.98 -1.75 20.06
CA PRO A 165 -5.75 -1.01 19.06
C PRO A 165 -7.23 -1.45 18.95
N LEU A 166 -8.11 -0.56 18.47
CA LEU A 166 -9.56 -0.78 18.40
C LEU A 166 -9.96 -2.12 17.74
N ASN A 167 -9.26 -2.54 16.68
CA ASN A 167 -9.53 -3.80 15.98
C ASN A 167 -9.27 -5.08 16.82
N GLN A 168 -8.65 -4.94 18.00
CA GLN A 168 -8.37 -5.98 18.99
C GLN A 168 -9.23 -5.81 20.26
N GLN A 169 -9.94 -4.70 20.42
CA GLN A 169 -10.81 -4.44 21.58
C GLN A 169 -12.20 -5.08 21.39
N ASN A 170 -12.83 -5.47 22.51
CA ASN A 170 -14.22 -5.94 22.56
C ASN A 170 -14.54 -7.13 21.61
N VAL A 171 -13.56 -7.99 21.34
CA VAL A 171 -13.72 -9.15 20.46
C VAL A 171 -14.50 -10.25 21.17
N VAL A 172 -15.77 -10.42 20.80
CA VAL A 172 -16.68 -11.41 21.39
C VAL A 172 -16.51 -12.75 20.67
N GLN A 173 -16.08 -13.80 21.39
CA GLN A 173 -16.08 -15.16 20.84
C GLN A 173 -17.51 -15.69 20.69
N ARG A 174 -17.78 -16.51 19.67
CA ARG A 174 -19.12 -17.02 19.34
C ARG A 174 -19.07 -18.49 18.95
N ASP A 175 -20.20 -19.18 19.09
CA ASP A 175 -20.37 -20.58 18.71
C ASP A 175 -20.35 -20.76 17.18
N ARG A 176 -19.59 -21.73 16.66
CA ARG A 176 -19.48 -21.98 15.21
C ARG A 176 -20.80 -22.37 14.56
N ASN A 177 -21.70 -23.06 15.26
CA ASN A 177 -23.02 -23.42 14.75
C ASN A 177 -23.95 -22.20 14.60
N LEU A 178 -23.62 -21.06 15.23
CA LEU A 178 -24.28 -19.79 14.95
C LEU A 178 -23.68 -19.15 13.70
N ILE A 179 -22.34 -19.10 13.61
CA ILE A 179 -21.60 -18.41 12.54
C ILE A 179 -21.83 -19.08 11.18
N SER A 180 -21.74 -20.41 11.10
CA SER A 180 -21.95 -21.19 9.87
C SER A 180 -23.40 -21.18 9.35
N LYS A 181 -24.31 -20.41 9.95
CA LYS A 181 -25.67 -20.22 9.42
C LYS A 181 -25.63 -19.28 8.22
N SER A 182 -25.56 -19.90 7.05
CA SER A 182 -25.63 -19.19 5.79
C SER A 182 -26.98 -18.50 5.57
N PRO A 183 -27.03 -17.37 4.84
CA PRO A 183 -28.19 -17.05 4.02
C PRO A 183 -28.50 -18.21 3.05
N ASP A 184 -29.69 -18.20 2.44
CA ASP A 184 -30.09 -19.26 1.50
C ASP A 184 -29.14 -19.34 0.29
N LEU A 185 -28.23 -20.33 0.26
CA LEU A 185 -27.21 -20.50 -0.78
C LEU A 185 -27.79 -20.90 -2.14
N ASP A 186 -29.01 -21.45 -2.17
CA ASP A 186 -29.70 -21.75 -3.43
C ASP A 186 -30.24 -20.49 -4.11
N LYS A 187 -30.24 -19.35 -3.41
CA LYS A 187 -30.61 -18.03 -3.94
C LYS A 187 -29.36 -17.14 -4.17
N PRO A 188 -29.35 -16.32 -5.23
CA PRO A 188 -28.30 -15.32 -5.42
C PRO A 188 -28.21 -14.35 -4.23
N TYR A 189 -27.03 -14.25 -3.62
CA TYR A 189 -26.74 -13.30 -2.56
C TYR A 189 -25.65 -12.31 -3.01
N PHE A 190 -25.89 -11.02 -2.80
CA PHE A 190 -24.91 -9.95 -2.96
C PHE A 190 -25.17 -8.85 -1.92
N LYS A 191 -24.09 -8.34 -1.31
CA LYS A 191 -24.12 -7.22 -0.35
C LYS A 191 -22.86 -6.37 -0.48
N GLY A 192 -23.02 -5.07 -0.33
CA GLY A 192 -22.00 -4.07 -0.64
C GLY A 192 -22.53 -3.07 -1.66
N PRO A 193 -21.79 -1.99 -1.96
CA PRO A 193 -20.45 -1.67 -1.45
C PRO A 193 -20.41 -1.36 0.05
N ARG A 194 -19.31 -1.72 0.73
CA ARG A 194 -19.03 -1.34 2.15
C ARG A 194 -17.66 -0.68 2.26
N GLN A 195 -17.62 0.55 2.79
CA GLN A 195 -16.38 1.27 3.10
C GLN A 195 -15.71 0.69 4.35
N PHE A 196 -14.44 0.30 4.25
CA PHE A 196 -13.64 -0.26 5.37
C PHE A 196 -12.53 0.66 5.87
N VAL A 197 -11.88 1.44 4.99
CA VAL A 197 -10.93 2.48 5.39
C VAL A 197 -11.73 3.65 5.96
N LYS A 198 -11.76 3.72 7.30
CA LYS A 198 -12.41 4.80 8.06
C LYS A 198 -11.36 5.53 8.88
N ILE A 199 -10.59 6.36 8.18
CA ILE A 199 -9.54 7.24 8.73
C ILE A 199 -10.04 8.68 8.60
N PRO A 200 -9.98 9.53 9.65
CA PRO A 200 -10.37 10.94 9.57
C PRO A 200 -9.53 11.70 8.52
N LYS A 201 -10.14 12.60 7.74
CA LYS A 201 -9.46 13.27 6.60
C LYS A 201 -8.30 14.17 7.06
N GLU A 202 -8.36 14.65 8.29
CA GLU A 202 -7.33 15.43 8.99
C GLU A 202 -6.12 14.61 9.50
N ALA A 203 -6.13 13.27 9.34
CA ALA A 203 -5.00 12.41 9.68
C ALA A 203 -3.89 12.51 8.61
N GLU A 204 -3.18 13.65 8.60
CA GLU A 204 -2.01 13.90 7.75
C GLU A 204 -0.71 13.30 8.32
N TYR A 205 -0.70 12.98 9.61
CA TYR A 205 0.46 12.47 10.35
C TYR A 205 0.11 11.12 10.98
N GLY A 206 1.08 10.20 10.98
CA GLY A 206 0.90 8.82 11.43
C GLY A 206 0.48 8.67 12.90
N PRO A 207 0.06 7.46 13.32
CA PRO A 207 0.32 6.18 12.65
C PRO A 207 -0.65 5.80 11.52
N LEU A 208 -1.74 6.54 11.32
CA LEU A 208 -2.67 6.34 10.20
C LEU A 208 -2.69 7.56 9.30
N PHE A 209 -2.79 7.35 7.99
CA PHE A 209 -2.76 8.40 6.99
C PHE A 209 -4.00 8.33 6.09
N ALA A 210 -4.73 9.43 5.93
CA ALA A 210 -5.92 9.44 5.09
C ALA A 210 -5.61 9.32 3.58
N GLY A 211 -4.48 9.89 3.13
CA GLY A 211 -4.21 10.10 1.70
C GLY A 211 -3.75 8.88 0.90
N HIS A 212 -3.09 7.88 1.51
CA HIS A 212 -2.53 6.73 0.79
C HIS A 212 -2.91 5.43 1.47
N ASN A 213 -3.92 4.73 0.93
CA ASN A 213 -4.46 3.48 1.49
C ASN A 213 -4.72 2.46 0.37
N HIS A 214 -4.03 1.31 0.38
CA HIS A 214 -4.20 0.23 -0.61
C HIS A 214 -3.53 -1.09 -0.18
N CYS A 215 -3.61 -2.11 -1.06
CA CYS A 215 -3.10 -3.47 -0.87
C CYS A 215 -3.65 -4.16 0.39
N PRO A 216 -4.96 -4.48 0.38
CA PRO A 216 -5.62 -5.10 1.53
C PRO A 216 -5.33 -6.60 1.64
N ALA A 217 -5.60 -7.14 2.83
CA ALA A 217 -5.96 -8.54 3.06
C ALA A 217 -7.26 -8.60 3.89
N ILE A 218 -8.15 -9.57 3.65
CA ILE A 218 -9.37 -9.81 4.42
C ILE A 218 -9.48 -11.27 4.85
N VAL A 219 -9.94 -11.50 6.08
CA VAL A 219 -10.18 -12.85 6.61
C VAL A 219 -11.45 -12.87 7.44
N GLU A 220 -12.17 -13.99 7.40
CA GLU A 220 -13.17 -14.32 8.42
C GLU A 220 -12.46 -14.85 9.67
N CYS A 221 -12.83 -14.33 10.84
CA CYS A 221 -12.33 -14.79 12.13
C CYS A 221 -13.13 -15.99 12.64
N PRO A 222 -12.55 -16.85 13.51
CA PRO A 222 -13.26 -17.97 14.14
C PRO A 222 -14.57 -17.61 14.87
N ASN A 223 -14.78 -16.34 15.25
CA ASN A 223 -16.01 -15.82 15.85
C ASN A 223 -17.03 -15.23 14.85
N GLY A 224 -16.76 -15.29 13.54
CA GLY A 224 -17.60 -14.74 12.46
C GLY A 224 -17.44 -13.24 12.20
N ASP A 225 -16.57 -12.53 12.91
CA ASP A 225 -16.20 -11.17 12.49
C ASP A 225 -15.34 -11.25 11.21
N LEU A 226 -15.34 -10.20 10.39
CA LEU A 226 -14.28 -10.03 9.38
C LEU A 226 -13.21 -9.09 9.94
N LEU A 227 -11.95 -9.43 9.71
CA LEU A 227 -10.80 -8.55 9.94
C LEU A 227 -10.17 -8.22 8.59
N THR A 228 -9.90 -6.94 8.35
CA THR A 228 -9.12 -6.50 7.19
C THR A 228 -7.97 -5.60 7.60
N ILE A 229 -6.85 -5.71 6.87
CA ILE A 229 -5.65 -4.89 7.03
C ILE A 229 -5.20 -4.35 5.67
N TRP A 230 -4.51 -3.21 5.64
CA TRP A 230 -4.01 -2.57 4.41
C TRP A 230 -2.84 -1.61 4.75
N TYR A 231 -2.02 -1.21 3.76
CA TYR A 231 -0.98 -0.22 4.02
C TYR A 231 -1.57 1.18 4.16
N THR A 232 -1.00 1.96 5.07
CA THR A 232 -1.27 3.39 5.23
C THR A 232 0.05 4.15 5.27
N GLY A 233 0.14 5.31 4.62
CA GLY A 233 1.40 6.06 4.54
C GLY A 233 1.29 7.44 3.90
N ILE A 234 2.44 8.12 3.77
CA ILE A 234 2.59 9.30 2.89
C ILE A 234 2.91 8.85 1.44
N GLY A 235 3.45 7.64 1.29
CA GLY A 235 3.76 6.96 0.05
C GLY A 235 4.24 5.52 0.33
N GLU A 236 4.56 4.76 -0.71
CA GLU A 236 4.93 3.34 -0.61
C GLU A 236 6.41 3.07 -0.33
N ARG A 237 7.29 4.08 -0.45
CA ARG A 237 8.76 3.88 -0.40
C ARG A 237 9.37 4.32 0.92
N GLU A 238 8.64 5.11 1.67
CA GLU A 238 9.06 5.77 2.88
C GLU A 238 9.10 4.76 4.06
N ARG A 239 9.79 5.11 5.15
CA ARG A 239 9.87 4.28 6.37
C ARG A 239 8.66 4.45 7.30
N ASN A 240 7.70 5.28 6.92
CA ASN A 240 6.43 5.50 7.63
C ASN A 240 5.22 4.88 6.90
N LEU A 241 5.48 3.98 5.96
CA LEU A 241 4.47 3.02 5.52
C LEU A 241 4.26 2.07 6.71
N GLY A 242 3.02 1.98 7.19
CA GLY A 242 2.62 1.11 8.29
C GLY A 242 1.30 0.40 7.99
N ILE A 243 0.87 -0.50 8.86
CA ILE A 243 -0.35 -1.31 8.65
C ILE A 243 -1.55 -0.79 9.47
N ALA A 244 -2.62 -0.47 8.78
CA ALA A 244 -3.92 -0.17 9.35
C ALA A 244 -4.83 -1.42 9.37
N ALA A 245 -5.77 -1.47 10.31
CA ALA A 245 -6.80 -2.50 10.43
C ALA A 245 -8.19 -1.92 10.63
N SER A 246 -9.22 -2.69 10.24
CA SER A 246 -10.61 -2.50 10.67
C SER A 246 -11.30 -3.85 10.82
N ARG A 247 -12.34 -3.90 11.64
CA ARG A 247 -13.15 -5.10 11.93
C ARG A 247 -14.61 -4.84 11.57
N LEU A 248 -15.24 -5.81 10.89
CA LEU A 248 -16.69 -5.87 10.70
C LEU A 248 -17.22 -6.91 11.69
N VAL A 249 -17.93 -6.46 12.71
CA VAL A 249 -18.45 -7.34 13.76
C VAL A 249 -19.57 -8.21 13.20
N TYR A 250 -19.59 -9.51 13.51
CA TYR A 250 -20.63 -10.44 13.06
C TYR A 250 -22.05 -9.90 13.33
N GLY A 251 -22.93 -9.98 12.34
CA GLY A 251 -24.30 -9.46 12.42
C GLY A 251 -24.43 -7.94 12.25
N THR A 252 -23.33 -7.20 12.05
CA THR A 252 -23.35 -5.75 11.77
C THR A 252 -23.10 -5.45 10.29
N ASP A 253 -23.44 -4.23 9.86
CA ASP A 253 -23.30 -3.78 8.47
C ASP A 253 -22.24 -2.71 8.24
N GLN A 254 -21.53 -2.30 9.28
CA GLN A 254 -20.56 -1.22 9.24
C GLN A 254 -19.22 -1.66 9.82
N TRP A 255 -18.16 -1.52 9.03
CA TRP A 255 -16.79 -1.61 9.52
C TRP A 255 -16.56 -0.58 10.63
N GLN A 256 -15.79 -0.96 11.64
CA GLN A 256 -15.33 -0.06 12.71
C GLN A 256 -14.40 1.04 12.16
N GLN A 257 -14.14 2.06 12.97
CA GLN A 257 -13.07 3.02 12.70
C GLN A 257 -11.72 2.29 12.57
N ALA A 258 -10.87 2.75 11.66
CA ALA A 258 -9.57 2.15 11.46
C ALA A 258 -8.64 2.39 12.67
N SER A 259 -7.79 1.42 12.99
CA SER A 259 -6.74 1.52 14.01
C SER A 259 -5.41 0.92 13.51
N PRO A 260 -4.24 1.30 14.06
CA PRO A 260 -2.97 0.64 13.75
C PRO A 260 -3.01 -0.86 14.07
N PHE A 261 -2.24 -1.69 13.36
CA PHE A 261 -2.30 -3.15 13.51
C PHE A 261 -1.01 -3.78 14.07
N TRP A 262 0.04 -3.77 13.27
CA TRP A 262 1.40 -4.21 13.56
C TRP A 262 2.28 -3.50 12.55
N ASP A 263 3.18 -2.67 13.05
CA ASP A 263 3.88 -1.64 12.29
C ASP A 263 5.25 -1.44 12.98
N PRO A 264 6.33 -2.01 12.44
CA PRO A 264 7.68 -1.87 12.99
C PRO A 264 8.19 -0.43 12.75
N PRO A 265 8.51 0.32 13.81
CA PRO A 265 8.67 1.78 13.72
C PRO A 265 9.88 2.19 12.89
N ASP A 266 9.65 3.10 11.95
CA ASP A 266 10.62 3.55 10.94
C ASP A 266 11.23 2.40 10.10
N ARG A 267 10.39 1.41 9.76
CA ARG A 267 10.63 0.40 8.72
C ARG A 267 9.51 0.45 7.68
N ASN A 268 9.86 0.25 6.41
CA ASN A 268 8.86 0.03 5.38
C ASN A 268 8.35 -1.42 5.54
N ASP A 269 7.12 -1.57 6.02
CA ASP A 269 6.47 -2.87 6.10
C ASP A 269 5.31 -2.92 5.09
N THR A 270 5.32 -3.98 4.27
CA THR A 270 4.46 -4.07 3.09
C THR A 270 4.23 -5.53 2.75
N ALA A 271 3.43 -5.79 1.73
CA ALA A 271 3.02 -7.10 1.26
C ALA A 271 2.47 -7.98 2.39
N LEU A 272 1.17 -7.85 2.62
CA LEU A 272 0.45 -8.45 3.75
C LEU A 272 -0.54 -9.53 3.32
N SER A 273 -0.77 -10.49 4.23
CA SER A 273 -1.83 -11.49 4.11
C SER A 273 -2.42 -11.83 5.48
N LEU A 274 -3.70 -12.17 5.48
CA LEU A 274 -4.42 -12.77 6.60
C LEU A 274 -5.07 -14.06 6.11
N TRP A 275 -4.98 -15.12 6.91
CA TRP A 275 -5.57 -16.41 6.58
C TRP A 275 -6.17 -17.08 7.80
N PHE A 276 -7.27 -17.79 7.61
CA PHE A 276 -7.92 -18.57 8.66
C PHE A 276 -7.90 -20.05 8.25
N ASP A 277 -7.40 -20.91 9.14
CA ASP A 277 -7.20 -22.33 8.86
C ASP A 277 -8.49 -23.17 8.82
N GLY A 278 -9.66 -22.53 8.95
CA GLY A 278 -10.97 -23.16 9.03
C GLY A 278 -11.26 -23.81 10.40
N LYS A 279 -10.35 -23.70 11.37
CA LYS A 279 -10.51 -24.22 12.73
C LYS A 279 -10.59 -23.04 13.70
N ASP A 280 -9.51 -22.68 14.35
CA ASP A 280 -9.44 -21.70 15.44
C ASP A 280 -8.35 -20.63 15.24
N THR A 281 -7.48 -20.78 14.23
CA THR A 281 -6.25 -19.99 14.17
C THR A 281 -6.25 -19.05 12.96
N ILE A 282 -6.18 -17.75 13.23
CA ILE A 282 -5.85 -16.73 12.23
C ILE A 282 -4.33 -16.60 12.14
N TYR A 283 -3.81 -16.60 10.93
CA TYR A 283 -2.42 -16.36 10.58
C TYR A 283 -2.32 -14.96 9.98
N HIS A 284 -1.32 -14.19 10.41
CA HIS A 284 -0.92 -12.92 9.82
C HIS A 284 0.49 -13.04 9.29
N PHE A 285 0.67 -12.66 8.02
CA PHE A 285 1.96 -12.59 7.35
C PHE A 285 2.19 -11.18 6.83
N ASN A 286 3.42 -10.68 6.95
CA ASN A 286 3.82 -9.36 6.43
C ASN A 286 5.28 -9.39 5.99
N SER A 287 5.61 -8.70 4.90
CA SER A 287 7.01 -8.54 4.48
C SER A 287 7.62 -7.32 5.16
N LEU A 288 8.79 -7.51 5.77
CA LEU A 288 9.52 -6.50 6.52
C LEU A 288 10.77 -6.09 5.77
N SER A 289 10.86 -4.81 5.38
CA SER A 289 12.06 -4.28 4.74
C SER A 289 13.19 -4.05 5.74
N VAL A 290 14.43 -4.20 5.25
CA VAL A 290 15.66 -3.71 5.90
C VAL A 290 15.57 -2.21 6.26
N ALA A 291 14.85 -1.42 5.47
CA ALA A 291 14.93 0.04 5.48
C ALA A 291 13.69 0.72 4.89
N SER A 292 13.91 1.70 4.02
CA SER A 292 12.93 2.25 3.08
C SER A 292 12.69 1.24 1.96
N ASN A 293 11.55 1.36 1.27
CA ASN A 293 11.17 0.60 0.08
C ASN A 293 11.11 -0.93 0.24
N TRP A 294 10.64 -1.59 -0.82
CA TRP A 294 10.30 -3.02 -0.87
C TRP A 294 11.36 -3.91 -1.53
N ALA A 295 12.63 -3.46 -1.60
CA ALA A 295 13.65 -4.15 -2.40
C ALA A 295 14.38 -5.29 -1.68
N MET A 296 14.54 -5.24 -0.35
CA MET A 296 15.23 -6.26 0.44
C MET A 296 14.39 -6.55 1.67
N MET A 297 13.66 -7.67 1.65
CA MET A 297 12.65 -7.95 2.66
C MET A 297 12.80 -9.35 3.25
N ALA A 298 12.53 -9.49 4.54
CA ALA A 298 12.21 -10.75 5.19
C ALA A 298 10.69 -10.95 5.24
N VAL A 299 10.23 -12.15 5.58
CA VAL A 299 8.82 -12.43 5.86
C VAL A 299 8.61 -12.75 7.33
N VAL A 300 7.61 -12.10 7.92
CA VAL A 300 7.21 -12.21 9.32
C VAL A 300 5.88 -12.94 9.42
N MET A 301 5.71 -13.75 10.46
CA MET A 301 4.47 -14.44 10.81
C MET A 301 4.10 -14.18 12.28
N ARG A 302 2.79 -14.10 12.54
CA ARG A 302 2.19 -14.25 13.88
C ARG A 302 0.81 -14.91 13.78
N THR A 303 0.30 -15.47 14.87
CA THR A 303 -1.00 -16.15 14.92
C THR A 303 -1.91 -15.60 16.00
N SER A 304 -3.21 -15.84 15.89
CA SER A 304 -4.23 -15.55 16.91
C SER A 304 -5.23 -16.70 17.00
N THR A 305 -5.50 -17.16 18.21
CA THR A 305 -6.47 -18.23 18.52
C THR A 305 -7.74 -17.72 19.19
N ASP A 306 -7.89 -16.39 19.28
CA ASP A 306 -9.01 -15.70 19.93
C ASP A 306 -9.65 -14.66 18.99
N SER A 307 -9.72 -15.00 17.70
CA SER A 307 -10.35 -14.16 16.67
C SER A 307 -9.71 -12.77 16.49
N GLY A 308 -8.40 -12.67 16.71
CA GLY A 308 -7.61 -11.45 16.53
C GLY A 308 -7.68 -10.48 17.72
N ALA A 309 -8.06 -10.95 18.92
CA ALA A 309 -8.08 -10.14 20.15
C ALA A 309 -6.69 -10.04 20.78
N THR A 310 -5.91 -11.12 20.71
CA THR A 310 -4.48 -11.15 21.03
C THR A 310 -3.72 -11.87 19.92
N TRP A 311 -2.40 -11.64 19.86
CA TRP A 311 -1.53 -12.21 18.85
C TRP A 311 -0.29 -12.82 19.49
N SER A 312 0.22 -13.91 18.90
CA SER A 312 1.53 -14.45 19.24
C SER A 312 2.63 -13.41 18.98
N LYS A 313 3.79 -13.61 19.59
CA LYS A 313 4.99 -12.87 19.18
C LYS A 313 5.26 -13.09 17.69
N SER A 314 5.64 -12.00 17.02
CA SER A 314 6.11 -12.02 15.64
C SER A 314 7.38 -12.84 15.52
N ARG A 315 7.49 -13.62 14.45
CA ARG A 315 8.68 -14.40 14.12
C ARG A 315 9.07 -14.18 12.66
N LEU A 316 10.38 -14.05 12.40
CA LEU A 316 10.88 -14.20 11.03
C LEU A 316 10.73 -15.66 10.59
N ILE A 317 10.04 -15.89 9.47
CA ILE A 317 9.84 -17.22 8.86
C ILE A 317 10.66 -17.40 7.58
N ILE A 318 10.90 -16.31 6.86
CA ILE A 318 11.88 -16.23 5.77
C ILE A 318 12.81 -15.07 6.16
N PRO A 319 13.85 -15.31 6.99
CA PRO A 319 14.64 -14.25 7.63
C PRO A 319 15.65 -13.57 6.69
N ASP A 320 15.91 -14.20 5.54
CA ASP A 320 16.89 -13.70 4.58
C ASP A 320 16.30 -12.53 3.80
N HIS A 321 16.85 -11.34 4.08
CA HIS A 321 16.46 -10.10 3.43
C HIS A 321 16.91 -10.09 1.96
N TRP A 322 16.02 -10.54 1.08
CA TRP A 322 16.29 -10.76 -0.33
C TRP A 322 15.32 -10.00 -1.24
N TYR A 323 15.69 -9.90 -2.52
CA TYR A 323 14.86 -9.26 -3.53
C TYR A 323 13.69 -10.15 -3.93
N GLY A 324 12.49 -9.56 -3.98
CA GLY A 324 11.24 -10.24 -4.37
C GLY A 324 10.36 -10.66 -3.19
N ARG A 325 10.84 -10.67 -1.94
CA ARG A 325 10.10 -11.18 -0.77
C ARG A 325 8.84 -10.40 -0.34
N GLN A 326 8.18 -9.65 -1.23
CA GLN A 326 6.79 -9.19 -1.06
C GLN A 326 5.83 -10.39 -1.12
N LEU A 327 5.07 -10.63 -0.06
CA LEU A 327 3.96 -11.59 -0.09
C LEU A 327 2.90 -11.23 -1.15
N SER A 328 2.52 -12.24 -1.92
CA SER A 328 1.21 -12.30 -2.56
C SER A 328 0.19 -12.80 -1.53
N GLU A 329 -1.07 -12.38 -1.64
CA GLU A 329 -2.04 -12.56 -0.55
C GLU A 329 -2.57 -13.99 -0.43
N SER A 330 -2.45 -14.81 -1.48
CA SER A 330 -2.84 -16.22 -1.47
C SER A 330 -2.08 -17.03 -0.43
N VAL A 331 -2.84 -17.49 0.58
CA VAL A 331 -2.43 -18.44 1.60
C VAL A 331 -3.50 -19.51 1.73
N PHE A 332 -3.09 -20.77 1.74
CA PHE A 332 -4.00 -21.91 1.85
C PHE A 332 -3.31 -23.10 2.53
N ARG A 333 -4.11 -24.10 2.92
CA ARG A 333 -3.58 -25.39 3.38
C ARG A 333 -3.68 -26.41 2.25
N ALA A 334 -2.53 -26.90 1.80
CA ALA A 334 -2.44 -27.96 0.81
C ALA A 334 -2.98 -29.29 1.36
N ARG A 335 -3.36 -30.18 0.45
CA ARG A 335 -3.92 -31.52 0.70
C ARG A 335 -3.01 -32.42 1.55
N ASP A 336 -1.69 -32.21 1.50
CA ASP A 336 -0.71 -32.93 2.34
C ASP A 336 -0.54 -32.33 3.74
N GLY A 337 -1.36 -31.33 4.09
CA GLY A 337 -1.39 -30.62 5.37
C GLY A 337 -0.56 -29.34 5.41
N ALA A 338 0.30 -29.10 4.41
CA ALA A 338 1.22 -27.97 4.43
C ALA A 338 0.51 -26.61 4.32
N ILE A 339 0.91 -25.62 5.11
CA ILE A 339 0.54 -24.22 4.87
C ILE A 339 1.39 -23.72 3.69
N VAL A 340 0.76 -23.07 2.72
CA VAL A 340 1.42 -22.50 1.53
C VAL A 340 1.24 -20.99 1.54
N ILE A 341 2.32 -20.25 1.32
CA ILE A 341 2.34 -18.81 1.07
C ILE A 341 3.08 -18.52 -0.24
N THR A 342 2.84 -17.34 -0.83
CA THR A 342 3.48 -16.92 -2.08
C THR A 342 4.20 -15.58 -1.92
N VAL A 343 5.32 -15.40 -2.62
CA VAL A 343 6.09 -14.15 -2.68
C VAL A 343 6.43 -13.78 -4.12
N ASP A 344 6.63 -12.50 -4.42
CA ASP A 344 7.11 -12.05 -5.73
C ASP A 344 8.54 -12.59 -6.05
N GLY A 345 8.87 -12.65 -7.34
CA GLY A 345 10.23 -13.01 -7.77
C GLY A 345 10.59 -14.49 -7.53
N PRO A 346 11.90 -14.79 -7.39
CA PRO A 346 12.39 -16.17 -7.31
C PRO A 346 12.09 -16.82 -5.95
N ASP A 347 11.99 -18.13 -5.96
CA ASP A 347 11.43 -18.95 -4.89
C ASP A 347 9.97 -18.53 -4.60
N THR A 348 9.12 -18.49 -5.63
CA THR A 348 7.76 -17.91 -5.55
C THR A 348 6.87 -18.56 -4.48
N LEU A 349 7.04 -19.86 -4.22
CA LEU A 349 6.25 -20.63 -3.25
C LEU A 349 7.04 -20.96 -1.98
N TRP A 350 6.40 -20.84 -0.83
CA TRP A 350 6.95 -21.26 0.46
C TRP A 350 5.93 -22.11 1.21
N MET A 351 6.41 -23.23 1.77
CA MET A 351 5.57 -24.24 2.39
C MET A 351 6.07 -24.57 3.80
N SER A 352 5.15 -24.81 4.73
CA SER A 352 5.43 -25.30 6.09
C SER A 352 4.59 -26.52 6.41
N LYS A 353 5.23 -27.57 6.97
CA LYS A 353 4.58 -28.84 7.37
C LYS A 353 4.42 -29.01 8.88
N ASP A 354 4.74 -27.97 9.63
CA ASP A 354 4.83 -27.94 11.09
C ASP A 354 4.16 -26.67 11.65
N GLU A 355 3.02 -26.27 11.09
CA GLU A 355 2.20 -25.13 11.51
C GLU A 355 2.98 -23.79 11.58
N GLY A 356 3.90 -23.59 10.62
CA GLY A 356 4.70 -22.39 10.47
C GLY A 356 5.98 -22.34 11.30
N LEU A 357 6.38 -23.45 11.96
CA LEU A 357 7.62 -23.50 12.72
C LEU A 357 8.87 -23.45 11.82
N SER A 358 8.85 -24.14 10.67
CA SER A 358 9.87 -24.12 9.63
C SER A 358 9.26 -24.02 8.23
N TRP A 359 10.04 -23.50 7.27
CA TRP A 359 9.58 -23.18 5.92
C TRP A 359 10.61 -23.62 4.87
N PHE A 360 10.12 -24.10 3.72
CA PHE A 360 10.94 -24.48 2.57
C PHE A 360 10.28 -24.03 1.26
N ASN A 361 11.10 -23.77 0.23
CA ASN A 361 10.64 -23.61 -1.14
C ASN A 361 10.68 -24.99 -1.85
N PRO A 362 9.66 -25.38 -2.64
CA PRO A 362 9.62 -26.67 -3.33
C PRO A 362 10.49 -26.76 -4.59
N GLY A 363 11.05 -25.64 -5.08
CA GLY A 363 11.96 -25.53 -6.22
C GLY A 363 11.36 -24.92 -7.49
N GLY A 364 10.03 -24.81 -7.57
CA GLY A 364 9.33 -24.23 -8.72
C GLY A 364 8.96 -22.76 -8.52
N ASP A 365 9.15 -21.97 -9.57
CA ASP A 365 8.72 -20.57 -9.66
C ASP A 365 7.46 -20.42 -10.52
N ILE A 366 6.61 -19.46 -10.15
CA ILE A 366 5.45 -19.07 -10.94
C ILE A 366 5.78 -17.75 -11.64
N PRO A 367 5.71 -17.66 -12.99
CA PRO A 367 6.11 -16.45 -13.70
C PRO A 367 5.22 -15.26 -13.37
N GLY A 368 5.82 -14.07 -13.37
CA GLY A 368 5.15 -12.81 -13.06
C GLY A 368 5.25 -12.43 -11.58
N ASN A 369 4.33 -11.58 -11.14
CA ASN A 369 4.26 -11.04 -9.79
C ASN A 369 2.82 -11.13 -9.26
N HIS A 370 2.64 -10.91 -7.96
CA HIS A 370 1.35 -10.74 -7.29
C HIS A 370 0.38 -11.88 -7.64
N CYS A 371 0.86 -13.12 -7.53
CA CYS A 371 0.17 -14.30 -8.02
C CYS A 371 -0.96 -14.70 -7.08
N GLY A 372 -2.17 -14.88 -7.62
CA GLY A 372 -3.23 -15.61 -6.93
C GLY A 372 -3.03 -17.11 -7.14
N VAL A 373 -2.88 -17.88 -6.06
CA VAL A 373 -2.60 -19.33 -6.08
C VAL A 373 -3.53 -20.09 -5.13
N ASP A 374 -4.00 -21.26 -5.57
CA ASP A 374 -4.74 -22.22 -4.75
C ASP A 374 -4.49 -23.67 -5.22
N GLN A 375 -5.14 -24.67 -4.61
CA GLN A 375 -4.99 -26.09 -4.94
C GLN A 375 -6.33 -26.80 -5.20
N LEU A 376 -6.40 -27.51 -6.33
CA LEU A 376 -7.51 -28.38 -6.71
C LEU A 376 -7.57 -29.65 -5.85
N GLU A 377 -8.70 -30.35 -5.91
CA GLU A 377 -8.95 -31.53 -5.06
C GLU A 377 -8.00 -32.70 -5.30
N ASP A 378 -7.51 -32.84 -6.52
CA ASP A 378 -6.52 -33.84 -6.90
C ASP A 378 -5.12 -33.54 -6.33
N GLY A 379 -4.86 -32.30 -5.91
CA GLY A 379 -3.56 -31.82 -5.43
C GLY A 379 -2.84 -30.89 -6.41
N THR A 380 -3.42 -30.61 -7.58
CA THR A 380 -2.87 -29.69 -8.57
C THR A 380 -2.86 -28.25 -8.04
N ILE A 381 -1.69 -27.62 -7.99
CA ILE A 381 -1.54 -26.20 -7.65
C ILE A 381 -1.79 -25.38 -8.92
N VAL A 382 -2.62 -24.35 -8.81
CA VAL A 382 -3.04 -23.45 -9.89
C VAL A 382 -2.73 -22.01 -9.50
N GLY A 383 -2.05 -21.28 -10.36
CA GLY A 383 -1.72 -19.86 -10.17
C GLY A 383 -2.09 -18.98 -11.35
N ILE A 384 -2.52 -17.74 -11.09
CA ILE A 384 -2.71 -16.67 -12.08
C ILE A 384 -1.95 -15.43 -11.63
N SER A 385 -1.00 -14.98 -12.46
CA SER A 385 -0.09 -13.88 -12.10
C SER A 385 -0.37 -12.58 -12.85
N ARG A 386 0.00 -11.47 -12.22
CA ARG A 386 0.22 -10.22 -12.94
C ARG A 386 1.48 -10.33 -13.81
N THR A 387 1.40 -9.77 -15.01
CA THR A 387 2.43 -9.80 -16.05
C THR A 387 2.50 -8.45 -16.76
N LYS A 388 3.65 -8.13 -17.36
CA LYS A 388 3.85 -7.02 -18.29
C LYS A 388 4.36 -7.50 -19.67
N ASP A 389 4.66 -8.80 -19.77
CA ASP A 389 5.47 -9.40 -20.84
C ASP A 389 4.62 -10.26 -21.80
N THR A 390 3.36 -10.53 -21.44
CA THR A 390 2.39 -11.33 -22.20
C THR A 390 1.07 -10.58 -22.41
N LEU A 391 0.30 -10.98 -23.45
CA LEU A 391 -0.97 -10.33 -23.81
C LEU A 391 -2.16 -10.71 -22.92
N THR A 392 -2.01 -11.75 -22.11
CA THR A 392 -2.96 -12.19 -21.07
C THR A 392 -2.19 -12.61 -19.82
N MET A 393 -2.88 -12.73 -18.68
CA MET A 393 -2.28 -13.25 -17.45
C MET A 393 -1.95 -14.74 -17.62
N PRO A 394 -0.74 -15.21 -17.26
CA PRO A 394 -0.38 -16.62 -17.35
C PRO A 394 -1.14 -17.46 -16.32
N LEU A 395 -1.71 -18.58 -16.77
CA LEU A 395 -2.14 -19.70 -15.95
C LEU A 395 -0.94 -20.61 -15.72
N SER A 396 -0.61 -20.89 -14.47
CA SER A 396 0.50 -21.76 -14.08
C SER A 396 -0.02 -22.97 -13.33
N ILE A 397 0.34 -24.17 -13.79
CA ILE A 397 -0.16 -25.45 -13.29
C ILE A 397 1.01 -26.32 -12.80
N SER A 398 0.94 -26.80 -11.56
CA SER A 398 1.87 -27.80 -11.03
C SER A 398 1.13 -29.02 -10.49
N THR A 399 1.56 -30.21 -10.92
CA THR A 399 1.03 -31.51 -10.48
C THR A 399 2.03 -32.30 -9.61
N ASP A 400 3.19 -31.73 -9.31
CA ASP A 400 4.30 -32.37 -8.60
C ASP A 400 4.59 -31.78 -7.20
N GLY A 401 3.65 -30.97 -6.70
CA GLY A 401 3.75 -30.29 -5.40
C GLY A 401 4.50 -28.95 -5.45
N GLY A 402 4.47 -28.26 -6.59
CA GLY A 402 5.09 -26.95 -6.78
C GLY A 402 6.57 -27.00 -7.16
N LYS A 403 7.09 -28.15 -7.63
CA LYS A 403 8.50 -28.28 -8.04
C LYS A 403 8.71 -27.82 -9.47
N THR A 404 7.72 -28.04 -10.34
CA THR A 404 7.71 -27.53 -11.72
C THR A 404 6.33 -26.98 -12.08
N PHE A 405 6.32 -25.98 -12.98
CA PHE A 405 5.10 -25.35 -13.49
C PHE A 405 5.03 -25.45 -15.02
N THR A 406 3.89 -25.89 -15.53
CA THR A 406 3.50 -25.71 -16.93
C THR A 406 2.71 -24.41 -17.04
N VAL A 407 3.01 -23.59 -18.05
CA VAL A 407 2.42 -22.25 -18.22
C VAL A 407 1.63 -22.18 -19.51
N SER A 408 0.43 -21.61 -19.46
CA SER A 408 -0.43 -21.32 -20.62
C SER A 408 -1.14 -19.99 -20.48
N ASP A 409 -1.63 -19.41 -21.57
CA ASP A 409 -2.37 -18.15 -21.54
C ASP A 409 -3.78 -18.34 -20.93
N THR A 410 -4.22 -17.41 -20.07
CA THR A 410 -5.66 -17.25 -19.75
C THR A 410 -6.36 -16.42 -20.83
N GLU A 411 -7.69 -16.32 -20.75
CA GLU A 411 -8.46 -15.34 -21.53
C GLU A 411 -8.49 -13.92 -20.89
N PHE A 412 -7.81 -13.71 -19.75
CA PHE A 412 -7.88 -12.46 -18.99
C PHE A 412 -6.74 -11.49 -19.36
N PRO A 413 -7.02 -10.19 -19.58
CA PRO A 413 -5.98 -9.22 -19.91
C PRO A 413 -5.01 -9.00 -18.74
N PRO A 414 -3.76 -8.58 -19.01
CA PRO A 414 -2.78 -8.30 -17.97
C PRO A 414 -3.21 -7.12 -17.09
N VAL A 415 -3.09 -7.28 -15.76
CA VAL A 415 -3.25 -6.18 -14.81
C VAL A 415 -1.92 -5.44 -14.60
N GLY A 416 -1.97 -4.11 -14.45
CA GLY A 416 -0.79 -3.24 -14.42
C GLY A 416 -0.23 -2.97 -13.04
N GLY A 417 0.67 -1.98 -12.95
CA GLY A 417 1.13 -1.44 -11.67
C GLY A 417 -0.03 -1.01 -10.78
N GLY A 418 0.11 -1.11 -9.46
CA GLY A 418 -0.97 -0.77 -8.53
C GLY A 418 -2.20 -1.70 -8.61
N GLN A 419 -2.03 -2.90 -9.18
CA GLN A 419 -3.06 -3.93 -9.27
C GLN A 419 -2.53 -5.31 -8.88
N ARG A 420 -3.44 -6.11 -8.31
CA ARG A 420 -3.31 -7.54 -8.03
C ARG A 420 -4.66 -8.22 -8.29
N ALA A 421 -4.64 -9.31 -9.04
CA ALA A 421 -5.79 -10.22 -9.19
C ALA A 421 -5.85 -11.18 -7.99
N THR A 422 -6.99 -11.83 -7.77
CA THR A 422 -7.14 -12.89 -6.76
C THR A 422 -7.55 -14.21 -7.42
N LEU A 423 -7.18 -15.31 -6.79
CA LEU A 423 -7.64 -16.66 -7.12
C LEU A 423 -7.95 -17.38 -5.80
N LEU A 424 -9.12 -18.01 -5.73
CA LEU A 424 -9.58 -18.78 -4.57
C LEU A 424 -10.36 -19.99 -5.05
N ARG A 425 -10.10 -21.17 -4.49
CA ARG A 425 -10.96 -22.33 -4.62
C ARG A 425 -12.06 -22.27 -3.56
N LEU A 426 -13.31 -22.24 -4.00
CA LEU A 426 -14.44 -22.26 -3.08
C LEU A 426 -14.64 -23.65 -2.45
N LYS A 427 -15.29 -23.67 -1.28
CA LYS A 427 -15.68 -24.89 -0.55
C LYS A 427 -16.62 -25.78 -1.39
N GLU A 428 -17.40 -25.18 -2.29
CA GLU A 428 -18.24 -25.86 -3.27
C GLU A 428 -17.45 -26.55 -4.40
N GLY A 429 -16.13 -26.35 -4.48
CA GLY A 429 -15.23 -26.97 -5.46
C GLY A 429 -14.59 -26.06 -6.54
N PRO A 430 -15.30 -25.11 -7.18
CA PRO A 430 -14.77 -24.36 -8.32
C PRO A 430 -13.77 -23.27 -7.92
N LEU A 431 -12.95 -22.85 -8.88
CA LEU A 431 -12.11 -21.66 -8.76
C LEU A 431 -12.94 -20.40 -9.02
N VAL A 432 -12.74 -19.38 -8.19
CA VAL A 432 -13.14 -17.99 -8.44
C VAL A 432 -11.90 -17.15 -8.64
N MET A 433 -11.88 -16.38 -9.72
CA MET A 433 -10.87 -15.37 -9.99
C MET A 433 -11.54 -14.00 -10.00
N ALA A 434 -10.94 -12.99 -9.38
CA ALA A 434 -11.35 -11.60 -9.54
C ALA A 434 -10.18 -10.73 -10.01
N GLY A 435 -10.48 -9.80 -10.92
CA GLY A 435 -9.48 -8.96 -11.57
C GLY A 435 -10.12 -7.79 -12.32
N PHE A 436 -9.35 -7.12 -13.16
CA PHE A 436 -9.77 -5.91 -13.87
C PHE A 436 -9.72 -6.13 -15.38
N GLY A 437 -10.74 -5.66 -16.08
CA GLY A 437 -10.76 -5.66 -17.54
C GLY A 437 -9.88 -4.58 -18.17
N ASN A 438 -10.10 -4.36 -19.46
CA ASN A 438 -9.35 -3.40 -20.27
C ASN A 438 -9.98 -1.99 -20.18
N ILE A 439 -9.74 -1.27 -19.08
CA ILE A 439 -10.26 0.10 -18.86
C ILE A 439 -9.77 1.13 -19.89
N TYR A 440 -8.57 0.96 -20.43
CA TYR A 440 -7.93 1.95 -21.31
C TYR A 440 -8.34 1.80 -22.78
N GLY A 441 -9.21 0.85 -23.11
CA GLY A 441 -9.64 0.61 -24.50
C GLY A 441 -8.51 0.16 -25.43
N ASN A 442 -7.41 -0.37 -24.87
CA ASN A 442 -6.25 -0.80 -25.64
C ASN A 442 -6.64 -2.02 -26.49
N THR A 443 -6.84 -1.84 -27.79
CA THR A 443 -7.32 -2.89 -28.70
C THR A 443 -6.38 -4.08 -28.85
N HIS A 444 -5.15 -4.00 -28.34
CA HIS A 444 -4.21 -5.12 -28.26
C HIS A 444 -4.57 -6.18 -27.20
N PHE A 445 -5.46 -5.88 -26.24
CA PHE A 445 -5.89 -6.84 -25.21
C PHE A 445 -7.33 -7.31 -25.42
N SER A 446 -7.53 -8.63 -25.40
CA SER A 446 -8.83 -9.27 -25.53
C SER A 446 -9.82 -8.75 -24.48
N PRO A 447 -11.06 -8.40 -24.88
CA PRO A 447 -12.07 -7.95 -23.94
C PRO A 447 -12.61 -9.11 -23.09
N VAL A 448 -12.77 -8.90 -21.78
CA VAL A 448 -13.44 -9.85 -20.91
C VAL A 448 -14.95 -9.79 -21.19
N MET A 449 -15.49 -10.79 -21.89
CA MET A 449 -16.89 -10.81 -22.31
C MET A 449 -17.79 -11.56 -21.33
N ILE A 450 -18.81 -10.87 -20.83
CA ILE A 450 -19.89 -11.40 -19.99
C ILE A 450 -21.09 -11.73 -20.85
N THR A 451 -21.79 -12.82 -20.53
CA THR A 451 -23.12 -13.13 -21.09
C THR A 451 -24.21 -12.76 -20.10
N THR A 452 -25.17 -11.95 -20.55
CA THR A 452 -26.36 -11.60 -19.76
C THR A 452 -27.43 -12.70 -19.84
N SER A 453 -28.48 -12.61 -19.03
CA SER A 453 -29.60 -13.55 -19.04
C SER A 453 -30.42 -13.57 -20.35
N THR A 454 -30.22 -12.62 -21.27
CA THR A 454 -30.80 -12.65 -22.63
C THR A 454 -29.85 -13.20 -23.69
N GLY A 455 -28.61 -13.55 -23.33
CA GLY A 455 -27.56 -13.95 -24.27
C GLY A 455 -26.73 -12.80 -24.83
N GLU A 456 -27.05 -11.54 -24.50
CA GLU A 456 -26.26 -10.37 -24.90
C GLU A 456 -24.82 -10.50 -24.37
N LYS A 457 -23.85 -10.10 -25.20
CA LYS A 457 -22.42 -10.09 -24.85
C LYS A 457 -22.00 -8.67 -24.49
N ILE A 458 -21.63 -8.44 -23.23
CA ILE A 458 -21.16 -7.14 -22.73
C ILE A 458 -19.70 -7.23 -22.30
N GLN A 459 -18.93 -6.15 -22.46
CA GLN A 459 -17.54 -6.11 -22.03
C GLN A 459 -17.43 -5.68 -20.56
N ALA A 460 -16.79 -6.51 -19.73
CA ALA A 460 -16.23 -6.06 -18.46
C ALA A 460 -14.96 -5.24 -18.73
N LYS A 461 -15.03 -3.93 -18.48
CA LYS A 461 -13.86 -3.04 -18.53
C LYS A 461 -13.15 -2.94 -17.19
N GLU A 462 -13.89 -3.06 -16.09
CA GLU A 462 -13.46 -2.75 -14.73
C GLU A 462 -13.43 -4.02 -13.87
N LEU A 463 -13.59 -3.93 -12.54
CA LEU A 463 -13.60 -5.06 -11.62
C LEU A 463 -14.67 -6.10 -11.98
N PHE A 464 -14.21 -7.33 -12.24
CA PHE A 464 -15.04 -8.49 -12.53
C PHE A 464 -14.63 -9.69 -11.66
N ALA A 465 -15.54 -10.63 -11.53
CA ALA A 465 -15.30 -11.97 -11.01
C ALA A 465 -15.67 -13.02 -12.08
N ALA A 466 -14.97 -14.15 -12.06
CA ALA A 466 -15.15 -15.26 -13.00
C ALA A 466 -15.08 -16.60 -12.26
N VAL A 467 -15.78 -17.63 -12.75
CA VAL A 467 -15.82 -18.98 -12.16
C VAL A 467 -15.35 -20.02 -13.18
N SER A 468 -14.50 -20.95 -12.73
CA SER A 468 -14.05 -22.11 -13.48
C SER A 468 -14.30 -23.41 -12.70
N PHE A 469 -14.84 -24.41 -13.40
CA PHE A 469 -15.08 -25.76 -12.88
C PHE A 469 -14.06 -26.81 -13.38
N ASP A 470 -13.12 -26.42 -14.25
CA ASP A 470 -12.20 -27.33 -14.96
C ASP A 470 -10.72 -27.06 -14.66
N GLY A 471 -10.45 -26.38 -13.54
CA GLY A 471 -9.09 -26.05 -13.07
C GLY A 471 -8.50 -24.80 -13.72
N GLY A 472 -9.35 -23.88 -14.20
CA GLY A 472 -8.93 -22.61 -14.79
C GLY A 472 -8.77 -22.63 -16.32
N LYS A 473 -9.12 -23.73 -16.98
CA LYS A 473 -9.00 -23.89 -18.44
C LYS A 473 -10.09 -23.11 -19.17
N THR A 474 -11.30 -23.07 -18.61
CA THR A 474 -12.41 -22.24 -19.11
C THR A 474 -13.11 -21.49 -17.98
N TRP A 475 -13.61 -20.30 -18.28
CA TRP A 475 -14.32 -19.44 -17.32
C TRP A 475 -15.73 -19.08 -17.85
N PRO A 476 -16.66 -20.05 -17.93
CA PRO A 476 -17.96 -19.84 -18.58
C PRO A 476 -18.86 -18.82 -17.86
N TYR A 477 -18.68 -18.63 -16.54
CA TYR A 477 -19.40 -17.65 -15.75
C TYR A 477 -18.50 -16.47 -15.45
N LYS A 478 -18.93 -15.26 -15.84
CA LYS A 478 -18.21 -14.00 -15.62
C LYS A 478 -19.22 -12.93 -15.26
N ARG A 479 -18.87 -12.01 -14.36
CA ARG A 479 -19.78 -10.97 -13.88
C ARG A 479 -19.03 -9.73 -13.38
N ILE A 480 -19.56 -8.53 -13.63
CA ILE A 480 -19.06 -7.28 -13.02
C ILE A 480 -19.39 -7.32 -11.52
N VAL A 481 -18.43 -6.92 -10.67
CA VAL A 481 -18.65 -6.86 -9.22
C VAL A 481 -19.40 -5.58 -8.86
N ALA A 482 -20.72 -5.60 -9.02
CA ALA A 482 -21.61 -4.50 -8.70
C ALA A 482 -23.01 -5.02 -8.30
N PRO A 483 -23.79 -4.24 -7.53
CA PRO A 483 -25.16 -4.61 -7.20
C PRO A 483 -26.04 -4.76 -8.46
N ASP A 484 -27.03 -5.67 -8.43
CA ASP A 484 -28.14 -5.72 -9.41
C ASP A 484 -29.18 -4.61 -9.16
N ALA A 485 -28.70 -3.39 -8.90
CA ALA A 485 -29.50 -2.21 -8.58
C ALA A 485 -29.35 -1.14 -9.67
N PRO A 486 -30.19 -0.08 -9.66
CA PRO A 486 -29.89 1.14 -10.41
C PRO A 486 -28.50 1.70 -10.04
N PRO A 487 -27.83 2.45 -10.94
CA PRO A 487 -26.49 2.96 -10.72
C PRO A 487 -26.31 3.69 -9.38
N GLN A 488 -25.27 3.33 -8.62
CA GLN A 488 -24.96 3.89 -7.31
C GLN A 488 -23.66 4.68 -7.34
N HIS A 489 -23.71 5.95 -6.94
CA HIS A 489 -22.51 6.76 -6.72
C HIS A 489 -21.92 6.43 -5.34
N ILE A 490 -20.62 6.13 -5.27
CA ILE A 490 -19.90 5.95 -4.01
C ILE A 490 -18.59 6.76 -3.98
N GLU A 491 -18.23 7.23 -2.79
CA GLU A 491 -16.92 7.80 -2.48
C GLU A 491 -15.95 6.65 -2.09
N HIS A 492 -14.78 6.65 -2.71
CA HIS A 492 -13.66 5.77 -2.43
C HIS A 492 -12.87 6.23 -1.21
N THR A 493 -11.94 5.38 -0.77
CA THR A 493 -11.13 5.57 0.44
C THR A 493 -10.08 6.67 0.32
N ASP A 494 -9.79 7.14 -0.90
CA ASP A 494 -8.97 8.31 -1.21
C ASP A 494 -9.79 9.56 -1.56
N GLY A 495 -11.13 9.51 -1.43
CA GLY A 495 -12.03 10.59 -1.85
C GLY A 495 -12.35 10.62 -3.35
N GLY A 496 -11.84 9.67 -4.15
CA GLY A 496 -12.32 9.48 -5.52
C GLY A 496 -13.78 9.03 -5.57
N ALA A 497 -14.43 9.08 -6.74
CA ALA A 497 -15.80 8.59 -6.89
C ALA A 497 -15.91 7.55 -8.02
N VAL A 498 -16.79 6.56 -7.85
CA VAL A 498 -17.15 5.59 -8.91
C VAL A 498 -18.67 5.38 -8.95
N ILE A 499 -19.17 4.95 -10.11
CA ILE A 499 -20.56 4.57 -10.33
C ILE A 499 -20.65 3.05 -10.43
N LEU A 500 -21.13 2.37 -9.39
CA LEU A 500 -21.37 0.94 -9.46
C LEU A 500 -22.68 0.67 -10.21
N SER A 501 -22.63 -0.18 -11.23
CA SER A 501 -23.80 -0.55 -12.04
C SER A 501 -23.58 -1.86 -12.79
N LYS A 502 -24.60 -2.36 -13.49
CA LYS A 502 -24.48 -3.50 -14.42
C LYS A 502 -23.48 -3.30 -15.57
N ARG A 503 -22.94 -2.08 -15.78
CA ARG A 503 -21.90 -1.77 -16.78
C ARG A 503 -20.56 -1.34 -16.18
N SER A 504 -20.49 -1.04 -14.87
CA SER A 504 -19.33 -0.39 -14.26
C SER A 504 -19.08 -0.82 -12.81
N SER A 505 -17.81 -0.90 -12.46
CA SER A 505 -17.30 -1.17 -11.12
C SER A 505 -15.94 -0.49 -10.94
N GLU A 506 -15.13 -0.92 -9.98
CA GLU A 506 -13.85 -0.30 -9.69
C GLU A 506 -12.83 -0.48 -10.81
N HIS A 507 -12.24 0.62 -11.25
CA HIS A 507 -11.32 0.63 -12.40
C HIS A 507 -9.95 0.01 -12.07
N ARG A 508 -9.48 0.12 -10.82
CA ARG A 508 -8.13 -0.29 -10.42
C ARG A 508 -8.01 -0.51 -8.92
N GLY A 509 -7.22 -1.50 -8.52
CA GLY A 509 -6.84 -1.72 -7.13
C GLY A 509 -6.12 -3.05 -6.92
N TYR A 510 -5.65 -3.26 -5.71
CA TYR A 510 -5.22 -4.58 -5.24
C TYR A 510 -6.44 -5.30 -4.68
N LEU A 511 -6.60 -6.58 -5.00
CA LEU A 511 -7.69 -7.41 -4.51
C LEU A 511 -7.19 -8.38 -3.42
N SER A 512 -8.09 -8.76 -2.53
CA SER A 512 -7.95 -9.86 -1.57
C SER A 512 -9.31 -10.54 -1.39
N ILE A 513 -9.32 -11.85 -1.14
CA ILE A 513 -10.54 -12.65 -1.15
C ILE A 513 -10.51 -13.77 -0.09
N CYS A 514 -11.62 -13.99 0.60
CA CYS A 514 -11.81 -15.17 1.44
C CYS A 514 -13.25 -15.69 1.36
N GLN A 515 -13.51 -16.91 1.85
CA GLN A 515 -14.86 -17.46 1.96
C GLN A 515 -15.18 -17.85 3.40
N GLY A 516 -16.22 -17.24 3.96
CA GLY A 516 -16.69 -17.46 5.32
C GLY A 516 -17.18 -18.88 5.57
N LEU A 517 -17.27 -19.28 6.84
CA LEU A 517 -17.84 -20.54 7.31
C LEU A 517 -19.33 -20.68 6.94
N ASP A 518 -19.99 -19.56 6.64
CA ASP A 518 -21.33 -19.46 6.09
C ASP A 518 -21.37 -19.65 4.55
N GLY A 519 -20.23 -19.83 3.87
CA GLY A 519 -20.15 -19.98 2.41
C GLY A 519 -20.19 -18.67 1.63
N ILE A 520 -20.30 -17.52 2.28
CA ILE A 520 -20.23 -16.21 1.61
C ILE A 520 -18.77 -15.88 1.26
N VAL A 521 -18.57 -15.48 0.01
CA VAL A 521 -17.30 -14.97 -0.52
C VAL A 521 -17.21 -13.49 -0.21
N HIS A 522 -16.14 -13.08 0.45
CA HIS A 522 -15.79 -11.70 0.74
C HIS A 522 -14.64 -11.26 -0.15
N LEU A 523 -14.90 -10.30 -1.03
CA LEU A 523 -13.91 -9.68 -1.91
C LEU A 523 -13.68 -8.24 -1.45
N ILE A 524 -12.42 -7.86 -1.24
CA ILE A 524 -12.03 -6.50 -0.91
C ILE A 524 -11.07 -5.95 -1.97
N SER A 525 -11.27 -4.70 -2.37
CA SER A 525 -10.32 -3.93 -3.16
C SER A 525 -9.56 -2.96 -2.27
N SER A 526 -8.60 -2.22 -2.83
CA SER A 526 -7.99 -1.04 -2.17
C SER A 526 -9.02 -0.01 -1.63
N ARG A 527 -10.29 -0.06 -2.07
CA ARG A 527 -11.35 0.90 -1.77
C ARG A 527 -12.56 0.29 -1.05
N THR A 528 -13.02 -0.89 -1.43
CA THR A 528 -14.38 -1.35 -1.07
C THR A 528 -14.44 -2.84 -0.74
N HIS A 529 -15.32 -3.21 0.20
CA HIS A 529 -15.71 -4.59 0.50
C HIS A 529 -17.04 -4.95 -0.18
N TYR A 530 -17.07 -6.11 -0.85
CA TYR A 530 -18.23 -6.78 -1.41
C TYR A 530 -18.37 -8.19 -0.82
N ALA A 531 -19.59 -8.67 -0.65
CA ALA A 531 -19.89 -10.02 -0.19
C ALA A 531 -20.93 -10.67 -1.12
N PHE A 532 -20.68 -11.88 -1.60
CA PHE A 532 -21.58 -12.59 -2.52
C PHE A 532 -21.43 -14.12 -2.39
N ASN A 533 -22.35 -14.91 -2.94
CA ASN A 533 -22.23 -16.37 -2.98
C ASN A 533 -21.96 -16.91 -4.39
N LEU A 534 -21.57 -18.19 -4.49
CA LEU A 534 -21.38 -18.86 -5.78
C LEU A 534 -22.65 -18.76 -6.65
N LYS A 535 -23.84 -18.92 -6.07
CA LYS A 535 -25.11 -18.84 -6.81
C LYS A 535 -25.29 -17.50 -7.55
N TRP A 536 -24.86 -16.39 -6.96
CA TRP A 536 -24.87 -15.08 -7.60
C TRP A 536 -23.87 -14.98 -8.75
N LEU A 537 -22.65 -15.55 -8.61
CA LEU A 537 -21.67 -15.63 -9.70
C LEU A 537 -22.15 -16.49 -10.88
N LEU A 538 -22.87 -17.58 -10.60
CA LEU A 538 -23.43 -18.48 -11.63
C LEU A 538 -24.71 -17.94 -12.27
N THR A 539 -25.35 -16.93 -11.68
CA THR A 539 -26.58 -16.32 -12.21
C THR A 539 -26.22 -15.24 -13.22
N PRO A 540 -26.51 -15.41 -14.52
CA PRO A 540 -26.20 -14.40 -15.53
C PRO A 540 -26.87 -13.08 -15.15
N PRO A 541 -26.14 -11.95 -15.18
CA PRO A 541 -26.74 -10.66 -14.85
C PRO A 541 -27.86 -10.36 -15.84
N SER A 542 -28.90 -9.66 -15.38
CA SER A 542 -29.85 -9.03 -16.30
C SER A 542 -29.10 -8.16 -17.32
N PRO A 543 -29.63 -7.98 -18.54
CA PRO A 543 -29.08 -6.99 -19.46
C PRO A 543 -28.84 -5.69 -18.71
N PRO A 544 -27.65 -5.10 -18.85
CA PRO A 544 -27.45 -3.76 -18.35
C PRO A 544 -28.47 -2.85 -18.99
N ASP A 545 -28.97 -1.89 -18.21
CA ASP A 545 -29.90 -0.88 -18.70
C ASP A 545 -29.31 -0.24 -19.97
N PRO A 546 -30.15 0.25 -20.92
CA PRO A 546 -29.67 0.86 -22.16
C PRO A 546 -28.52 1.81 -21.83
N GLU A 547 -27.42 1.77 -22.59
CA GLU A 547 -26.26 2.62 -22.27
C GLU A 547 -26.76 4.01 -21.95
N PHE A 548 -26.48 4.46 -20.72
CA PHE A 548 -26.56 5.86 -20.40
C PHE A 548 -25.57 6.52 -21.35
N ARG A 549 -26.06 6.98 -22.50
CA ARG A 549 -25.37 7.95 -23.33
C ARG A 549 -25.21 9.14 -22.41
N VAL A 550 -24.02 9.26 -21.82
CA VAL A 550 -23.60 10.42 -21.06
C VAL A 550 -23.57 11.56 -22.07
N ARG A 551 -24.75 12.17 -22.24
CA ARG A 551 -24.89 13.40 -22.99
C ARG A 551 -24.14 14.44 -22.16
N HIS A 552 -23.19 15.09 -22.80
CA HIS A 552 -22.14 15.83 -22.11
C HIS A 552 -22.77 16.99 -21.27
N GLU A 553 -23.71 17.81 -21.83
CA GLU A 553 -24.77 18.68 -21.18
C GLU A 553 -24.48 19.96 -20.33
N VAL A 554 -25.31 21.02 -20.49
CA VAL A 554 -25.35 22.29 -19.71
C VAL A 554 -25.50 22.23 -18.17
N GLU A 555 -24.46 22.53 -17.37
CA GLU A 555 -24.62 23.26 -16.10
C GLU A 555 -23.65 24.45 -15.93
N THR A 556 -24.24 25.62 -15.74
CA THR A 556 -23.66 26.85 -15.19
C THR A 556 -24.64 27.33 -14.13
N PHE A 557 -24.18 27.64 -12.93
CA PHE A 557 -25.04 28.12 -11.84
C PHE A 557 -24.36 29.25 -11.05
N ASP A 558 -25.17 30.11 -10.46
CA ASP A 558 -24.73 31.19 -9.59
C ASP A 558 -24.57 30.66 -8.15
N GLY A 559 -23.40 30.87 -7.53
CA GLY A 559 -23.16 30.44 -6.15
C GLY A 559 -23.82 31.36 -5.09
N PRO A 560 -24.30 30.83 -3.95
CA PRO A 560 -24.78 31.67 -2.84
C PRO A 560 -23.64 32.48 -2.21
N ALA A 561 -23.96 33.66 -1.69
CA ALA A 561 -23.01 34.70 -1.24
C ALA A 561 -22.12 34.35 -0.02
N ASN A 562 -22.22 33.12 0.50
CA ASN A 562 -21.59 32.66 1.73
C ASN A 562 -20.95 31.28 1.51
N PHE A 563 -20.23 31.15 0.39
CA PHE A 563 -19.52 29.96 -0.07
C PHE A 563 -18.35 29.58 0.87
N ASP A 564 -17.59 30.57 1.34
CA ASP A 564 -16.40 30.39 2.20
C ASP A 564 -16.74 30.26 3.69
N LEU A 565 -17.45 29.18 4.07
CA LEU A 565 -17.69 28.85 5.48
C LEU A 565 -16.52 28.06 6.10
N PRO A 566 -16.26 28.14 7.42
CA PRO A 566 -15.03 27.63 8.06
C PRO A 566 -14.81 26.10 8.07
N ASN A 567 -15.68 25.33 7.41
CA ASN A 567 -15.77 23.87 7.51
C ASN A 567 -15.44 23.15 6.19
N TRP A 568 -15.02 23.87 5.14
CA TRP A 568 -14.55 23.25 3.90
C TRP A 568 -13.17 22.60 4.10
N THR A 569 -13.00 21.38 3.60
CA THR A 569 -11.75 20.61 3.75
C THR A 569 -10.91 20.71 2.47
N ASP A 570 -9.60 20.94 2.61
CA ASP A 570 -8.67 20.97 1.47
C ASP A 570 -8.64 19.61 0.73
N TYR A 571 -9.00 19.62 -0.56
CA TYR A 571 -8.97 18.43 -1.41
C TYR A 571 -7.65 18.32 -2.17
N LYS A 572 -6.89 17.24 -1.90
CA LYS A 572 -5.56 16.98 -2.49
C LYS A 572 -5.58 15.86 -3.55
N ALA A 573 -6.31 16.02 -4.66
CA ALA A 573 -6.04 15.28 -5.90
C ALA A 573 -6.82 15.78 -7.15
N TYR A 574 -6.11 16.33 -8.15
CA TYR A 574 -6.61 16.59 -9.52
C TYR A 574 -7.75 17.64 -9.67
N ILE A 575 -8.23 17.79 -10.92
CA ILE A 575 -8.33 19.09 -11.60
C ILE A 575 -9.72 19.75 -11.43
N GLY A 576 -9.74 20.96 -10.86
CA GLY A 576 -10.85 21.90 -10.98
C GLY A 576 -10.42 23.21 -11.65
N THR A 577 -11.34 23.89 -12.33
CA THR A 577 -11.13 25.26 -12.85
C THR A 577 -12.09 26.24 -12.17
N PHE A 578 -11.60 27.46 -11.96
CA PHE A 578 -12.33 28.56 -11.33
C PHE A 578 -12.31 29.74 -12.31
N ASN A 579 -13.48 30.29 -12.67
CA ASN A 579 -13.59 31.32 -13.71
C ASN A 579 -13.66 32.77 -13.18
N GLY A 580 -13.58 32.96 -11.87
CA GLY A 580 -13.38 34.29 -11.27
C GLY A 580 -14.60 35.21 -11.17
N GLN A 581 -15.82 34.78 -11.53
CA GLN A 581 -17.03 35.63 -11.49
C GLN A 581 -18.27 34.97 -10.87
N GLY A 582 -18.08 34.04 -9.90
CA GLY A 582 -19.18 33.48 -9.10
C GLY A 582 -20.04 32.42 -9.79
N GLN A 583 -19.69 32.03 -11.02
CA GLN A 583 -20.29 30.92 -11.75
C GLN A 583 -19.31 29.75 -11.86
N TYR A 584 -19.81 28.52 -11.86
CA TYR A 584 -18.99 27.31 -11.82
C TYR A 584 -19.11 26.47 -13.10
N THR A 585 -18.10 25.66 -13.40
CA THR A 585 -18.00 24.82 -14.59
C THR A 585 -17.23 23.54 -14.27
N ILE A 586 -17.77 22.39 -14.69
CA ILE A 586 -17.21 21.05 -14.41
C ILE A 586 -17.10 20.28 -15.74
N ASN A 587 -16.06 19.45 -15.89
CA ASN A 587 -15.80 18.63 -17.07
C ASN A 587 -15.25 17.25 -16.64
N SER A 588 -15.75 16.16 -17.23
CA SER A 588 -15.38 14.78 -16.89
C SER A 588 -14.80 14.05 -18.11
N SER A 589 -13.63 13.43 -17.95
CA SER A 589 -12.89 12.77 -19.05
C SER A 589 -12.52 11.29 -18.79
N MET A 590 -13.14 10.66 -17.79
CA MET A 590 -13.08 9.22 -17.53
C MET A 590 -14.51 8.64 -17.58
N PRO A 591 -14.73 7.42 -18.14
CA PRO A 591 -16.09 6.88 -18.32
C PRO A 591 -16.95 6.80 -17.05
N TYR A 592 -16.35 6.60 -15.86
CA TYR A 592 -17.08 6.33 -14.61
C TYR A 592 -16.44 6.97 -13.36
N GLY A 593 -16.15 8.28 -13.42
CA GLY A 593 -15.42 8.98 -12.34
C GLY A 593 -15.81 10.43 -12.05
N GLY A 594 -17.08 10.82 -12.19
CA GLY A 594 -17.51 12.19 -11.85
C GLY A 594 -19.03 12.41 -11.79
N LEU A 595 -19.44 13.52 -11.16
CA LEU A 595 -20.73 14.15 -11.45
C LEU A 595 -20.69 14.64 -12.93
N ASN A 596 -21.84 14.58 -13.61
CA ASN A 596 -21.94 14.90 -15.05
C ASN A 596 -21.92 16.43 -15.30
N ARG A 597 -21.45 16.91 -16.49
CA ARG A 597 -21.32 18.35 -16.94
C ARG A 597 -20.72 18.52 -18.40
N VAL A 598 -20.81 19.70 -19.08
CA VAL A 598 -21.00 19.85 -20.57
C VAL A 598 -21.26 21.26 -21.15
N ILE A 599 -20.25 22.13 -21.13
CA ILE A 599 -20.13 23.36 -21.93
C ILE A 599 -19.74 23.11 -23.43
N GLY A 600 -20.26 23.97 -24.32
CA GLY A 600 -19.95 24.00 -25.76
C GLY A 600 -18.56 24.59 -26.13
N ALA A 601 -18.32 24.74 -27.45
CA ALA A 601 -16.98 24.94 -28.03
C ALA A 601 -16.53 26.40 -28.24
N GLY A 602 -15.20 26.61 -28.20
CA GLY A 602 -14.52 27.87 -28.56
C GLY A 602 -13.04 27.93 -28.14
N SER A 603 -12.27 28.87 -28.70
CA SER A 603 -10.91 29.21 -28.26
C SER A 603 -10.92 29.81 -26.84
N PHE A 604 -9.88 29.57 -26.03
CA PHE A 604 -9.85 30.02 -24.63
C PHE A 604 -8.52 30.66 -24.18
N GLU A 605 -8.60 31.53 -23.18
CA GLU A 605 -7.48 32.12 -22.46
C GLU A 605 -7.66 31.91 -20.95
N ALA A 606 -6.59 31.56 -20.22
CA ALA A 606 -6.63 31.28 -18.79
C ALA A 606 -5.41 31.88 -18.07
N VAL A 607 -5.63 32.50 -16.91
CA VAL A 607 -4.57 33.10 -16.07
C VAL A 607 -4.58 32.48 -14.67
N PHE A 608 -3.43 31.96 -14.24
CA PHE A 608 -3.23 31.37 -12.91
C PHE A 608 -2.26 32.23 -12.09
N SER A 609 -2.38 32.21 -10.77
CA SER A 609 -1.43 32.85 -9.85
C SER A 609 -1.14 31.94 -8.67
N VAL A 610 0.08 31.42 -8.62
CA VAL A 610 0.59 30.57 -7.53
C VAL A 610 1.44 31.45 -6.60
N LYS A 611 1.17 31.40 -5.30
CA LYS A 611 1.90 32.14 -4.26
C LYS A 611 2.40 31.17 -3.20
N ASN A 612 3.44 31.57 -2.45
CA ASN A 612 4.00 30.78 -1.35
C ASN A 612 4.51 29.40 -1.80
N ILE A 613 5.16 29.33 -2.97
CA ILE A 613 5.61 28.06 -3.56
C ILE A 613 6.64 27.41 -2.62
N ARG A 614 6.33 26.21 -2.12
CA ARG A 614 7.25 25.37 -1.33
C ARG A 614 7.70 24.20 -2.19
N HIS A 615 8.99 23.93 -2.22
CA HIS A 615 9.60 23.02 -3.21
C HIS A 615 10.13 21.69 -2.64
N PRO A 616 9.27 20.73 -2.21
CA PRO A 616 9.69 19.35 -2.00
C PRO A 616 9.59 18.48 -3.28
N ASN A 617 8.75 18.84 -4.26
CA ASN A 617 8.49 18.05 -5.47
C ASN A 617 8.20 18.94 -6.71
N HIS A 618 8.14 18.32 -7.90
CA HIS A 618 7.73 18.98 -9.14
C HIS A 618 6.21 19.30 -9.10
N THR A 619 5.83 20.56 -9.32
CA THR A 619 4.43 20.91 -9.62
C THR A 619 4.18 20.73 -11.10
N VAL A 620 3.13 19.99 -11.48
CA VAL A 620 2.80 19.71 -12.90
C VAL A 620 1.40 20.20 -13.20
N ILE A 621 1.26 21.05 -14.23
CA ILE A 621 -0.02 21.52 -14.76
C ILE A 621 -0.21 20.87 -16.13
N GLY A 622 -1.27 20.06 -16.29
CA GLY A 622 -1.54 19.31 -17.52
C GLY A 622 -2.77 19.84 -18.27
N PHE A 623 -2.65 19.96 -19.58
CA PHE A 623 -3.74 20.28 -20.52
C PHE A 623 -3.82 19.17 -21.57
N LYS A 624 -5.02 18.67 -21.90
CA LYS A 624 -5.19 17.66 -22.97
C LYS A 624 -6.06 18.24 -24.07
N ASP A 625 -5.63 18.11 -25.32
CA ASP A 625 -6.41 18.52 -26.49
C ASP A 625 -7.32 17.40 -27.02
N LYS A 626 -8.14 17.73 -28.03
CA LYS A 626 -9.08 16.79 -28.65
C LYS A 626 -8.44 15.72 -29.54
N TYR A 627 -7.12 15.78 -29.77
CA TYR A 627 -6.34 14.86 -30.58
C TYR A 627 -5.37 14.03 -29.71
N SER A 628 -5.71 13.86 -28.43
CA SER A 628 -4.96 13.05 -27.48
C SER A 628 -3.56 13.59 -27.10
N TYR A 629 -3.20 14.83 -27.44
CA TYR A 629 -1.95 15.43 -26.97
C TYR A 629 -2.13 16.00 -25.56
N THR A 630 -1.35 15.48 -24.61
CA THR A 630 -1.25 15.95 -23.23
C THR A 630 -0.03 16.85 -23.08
N TRP A 631 -0.24 18.15 -22.91
CA TRP A 631 0.79 19.13 -22.65
C TRP A 631 0.95 19.37 -21.14
N ASN A 632 2.11 19.05 -20.60
CA ASN A 632 2.44 19.26 -19.20
C ASN A 632 3.43 20.41 -19.06
N VAL A 633 3.19 21.34 -18.12
CA VAL A 633 4.15 22.34 -17.64
C VAL A 633 4.64 21.90 -16.27
N GLY A 634 5.94 21.62 -16.15
CA GLY A 634 6.60 21.24 -14.92
C GLY A 634 7.38 22.39 -14.31
N ILE A 635 7.09 22.71 -13.05
CA ILE A 635 7.81 23.70 -12.24
C ILE A 635 8.64 22.93 -11.22
N GLY A 636 9.97 23.07 -11.28
CA GLY A 636 10.91 22.41 -10.38
C GLY A 636 11.94 23.38 -9.78
N PRO A 637 12.76 22.93 -8.83
CA PRO A 637 13.76 23.77 -8.17
C PRO A 637 14.81 24.38 -9.11
N GLN A 638 14.98 23.81 -10.31
CA GLN A 638 16.02 24.17 -11.29
C GLN A 638 15.49 24.99 -12.48
N GLY A 639 14.16 25.13 -12.63
CA GLY A 639 13.55 25.82 -13.77
C GLY A 639 12.09 25.48 -14.04
N MET A 640 11.59 25.98 -15.17
CA MET A 640 10.36 25.50 -15.81
C MET A 640 10.70 24.76 -17.09
N GLY A 641 10.00 23.66 -17.32
CA GLY A 641 10.01 22.93 -18.57
C GLY A 641 8.60 22.54 -18.98
N HIS A 642 8.46 22.14 -20.23
CA HIS A 642 7.22 21.54 -20.73
C HIS A 642 7.49 20.21 -21.41
N SER A 643 6.46 19.38 -21.53
CA SER A 643 6.47 18.16 -22.34
C SER A 643 5.14 18.04 -23.06
N LEU A 644 5.16 17.83 -24.38
CA LEU A 644 4.00 17.39 -25.14
C LEU A 644 4.06 15.86 -25.25
N LYS A 645 2.99 15.17 -24.83
CA LYS A 645 2.86 13.71 -24.96
C LYS A 645 1.66 13.38 -25.83
N ASP A 646 1.89 12.79 -26.98
CA ASP A 646 0.83 12.08 -27.72
C ASP A 646 0.40 10.85 -26.90
N SER A 647 -0.88 10.74 -26.53
CA SER A 647 -1.41 9.56 -25.82
C SER A 647 -1.89 8.44 -26.73
N GLU A 648 -1.75 8.55 -28.05
CA GLU A 648 -2.09 7.52 -29.05
C GLU A 648 -0.85 6.99 -29.82
N ALA A 649 0.35 7.50 -29.54
CA ALA A 649 1.58 7.03 -30.19
C ALA A 649 1.93 5.57 -29.83
N PRO A 650 2.24 4.69 -30.79
CA PRO A 650 2.58 3.29 -30.53
C PRO A 650 3.87 3.12 -29.73
N VAL A 651 3.95 2.04 -28.94
CA VAL A 651 5.00 1.79 -27.93
C VAL A 651 6.43 1.83 -28.49
N GLU A 652 6.64 1.37 -29.72
CA GLU A 652 7.93 1.43 -30.41
C GLU A 652 8.43 2.89 -30.55
N LYS A 653 7.52 3.83 -30.83
CA LYS A 653 7.81 5.28 -30.82
C LYS A 653 7.85 5.87 -29.42
N MET A 654 7.20 5.31 -28.40
CA MET A 654 7.36 5.82 -27.02
C MET A 654 8.81 5.73 -26.53
N SER A 655 9.59 4.74 -26.99
CA SER A 655 11.03 4.65 -26.70
C SER A 655 11.86 5.79 -27.35
N ALA A 656 11.38 6.37 -28.45
CA ALA A 656 11.98 7.49 -29.15
C ALA A 656 11.45 8.86 -28.65
N ILE A 657 10.14 8.97 -28.40
CA ILE A 657 9.48 10.16 -27.83
C ILE A 657 9.93 10.39 -26.38
N GLY A 658 10.31 9.34 -25.65
CA GLY A 658 11.04 9.44 -24.38
C GLY A 658 12.40 10.14 -24.46
N LYS A 659 12.89 10.48 -25.66
CA LYS A 659 14.08 11.33 -25.91
C LYS A 659 13.74 12.68 -26.57
N GLU A 660 12.50 12.95 -26.94
CA GLU A 660 12.13 14.23 -27.55
C GLU A 660 11.80 15.30 -26.51
N LYS A 661 12.87 16.02 -26.13
CA LYS A 661 12.83 17.41 -25.63
C LYS A 661 11.90 17.69 -24.45
N SER A 662 12.37 17.33 -23.25
CA SER A 662 12.14 18.16 -22.07
C SER A 662 12.93 19.47 -22.19
N GLU A 663 12.44 20.41 -23.00
CA GLU A 663 13.04 21.74 -23.08
C GLU A 663 12.70 22.56 -21.82
N TRP A 664 13.73 22.73 -20.98
CA TRP A 664 13.75 23.72 -19.91
C TRP A 664 13.84 25.12 -20.53
N PHE A 665 12.71 25.66 -20.96
CA PHE A 665 12.62 26.99 -21.58
C PHE A 665 12.95 28.13 -20.60
N SER A 666 13.09 27.85 -19.30
CA SER A 666 13.61 28.80 -18.32
C SER A 666 14.36 28.07 -17.19
N ARG A 667 15.63 28.42 -16.97
CA ARG A 667 16.38 28.03 -15.77
C ARG A 667 16.37 29.15 -14.75
N TYR A 668 16.21 28.81 -13.48
CA TYR A 668 16.22 29.77 -12.39
C TYR A 668 17.63 29.91 -11.78
N TYR A 669 18.06 31.14 -11.48
CA TYR A 669 19.21 31.37 -10.60
C TYR A 669 18.83 31.18 -9.12
N SER A 670 17.58 31.50 -8.77
CA SER A 670 16.94 31.24 -7.47
C SER A 670 15.44 30.94 -7.69
N PRO A 671 14.81 30.03 -6.94
CA PRO A 671 13.39 29.70 -7.14
C PRO A 671 12.46 30.90 -6.86
N PRO A 672 11.38 31.09 -7.63
CA PRO A 672 10.43 32.18 -7.42
C PRO A 672 9.46 31.91 -6.27
N GLU A 673 9.16 32.93 -5.47
CA GLU A 673 8.20 32.87 -4.36
C GLU A 673 6.75 32.93 -4.85
N SER A 674 6.53 33.51 -6.03
CA SER A 674 5.24 33.51 -6.73
C SER A 674 5.40 33.45 -8.25
N LEU A 675 4.39 32.91 -8.92
CA LEU A 675 4.36 32.67 -10.35
C LEU A 675 2.96 32.99 -10.90
N LYS A 676 2.89 33.85 -11.92
CA LYS A 676 1.70 34.11 -12.72
C LYS A 676 1.87 33.41 -14.07
N LEU A 677 0.87 32.68 -14.52
CA LEU A 677 0.89 31.95 -15.80
C LEU A 677 -0.30 32.38 -16.64
N ARG A 678 -0.12 32.55 -17.95
CA ARG A 678 -1.19 32.86 -18.90
C ARG A 678 -1.08 31.94 -20.11
N PHE A 679 -2.19 31.32 -20.47
CA PHE A 679 -2.32 30.36 -21.55
C PHE A 679 -3.34 30.88 -22.57
N VAL A 680 -3.04 30.77 -23.86
CA VAL A 680 -3.98 31.10 -24.94
C VAL A 680 -3.99 29.94 -25.93
N TYR A 681 -5.12 29.27 -26.11
CA TYR A 681 -5.30 28.22 -27.11
C TYR A 681 -6.26 28.68 -28.21
N ASP A 682 -5.75 28.73 -29.44
CA ASP A 682 -6.53 29.03 -30.63
C ASP A 682 -6.88 27.74 -31.39
N GLU A 683 -8.15 27.34 -31.33
CA GLU A 683 -8.66 26.13 -31.99
C GLU A 683 -8.57 26.22 -33.53
N LYS A 684 -8.58 27.43 -34.12
CA LYS A 684 -8.52 27.59 -35.59
C LYS A 684 -7.12 27.38 -36.15
N THR A 685 -6.09 27.70 -35.39
CA THR A 685 -4.68 27.52 -35.81
C THR A 685 -3.98 26.34 -35.13
N LEU A 686 -4.65 25.68 -34.18
CA LEU A 686 -4.11 24.64 -33.30
C LEU A 686 -2.84 25.09 -32.55
N ARG A 687 -2.74 26.39 -32.24
CA ARG A 687 -1.59 26.98 -31.56
C ARG A 687 -1.93 27.27 -30.11
N CYS A 688 -1.14 26.70 -29.20
CA CYS A 688 -1.09 27.15 -27.81
C CYS A 688 0.06 28.17 -27.64
N ARG A 689 -0.21 29.26 -26.94
CA ARG A 689 0.79 30.23 -26.47
C ARG A 689 0.80 30.23 -24.95
N PHE A 690 1.99 30.37 -24.39
CA PHE A 690 2.21 30.43 -22.96
C PHE A 690 3.06 31.64 -22.63
N PHE A 691 2.65 32.33 -21.57
CA PHE A 691 3.28 33.52 -21.03
C PHE A 691 3.41 33.31 -19.51
N TYR A 692 4.43 33.89 -18.90
CA TYR A 692 4.68 33.73 -17.47
C TYR A 692 5.31 34.99 -16.88
N GLY A 693 5.02 35.25 -15.61
CA GLY A 693 5.63 36.30 -14.80
C GLY A 693 6.01 35.73 -13.44
N ILE A 694 7.17 36.08 -12.92
CA ILE A 694 7.67 35.62 -11.61
C ILE A 694 7.72 36.77 -10.61
N ASN A 695 7.58 36.46 -9.32
CA ASN A 695 7.75 37.39 -8.21
C ASN A 695 6.96 38.70 -8.36
N GLY A 696 5.68 38.58 -8.72
CA GLY A 696 4.76 39.71 -8.91
C GLY A 696 4.70 40.29 -10.33
N ALA A 697 5.57 39.86 -11.27
CA ALA A 697 5.46 40.26 -12.68
C ALA A 697 4.21 39.66 -13.35
N ASP A 698 3.69 40.37 -14.36
CA ASP A 698 2.59 39.88 -15.19
C ASP A 698 3.03 38.82 -16.19
N ALA A 699 2.10 37.95 -16.58
CA ALA A 699 2.33 36.89 -17.57
C ALA A 699 2.12 37.42 -18.99
N THR A 700 3.05 38.26 -19.46
CA THR A 700 2.96 39.01 -20.72
C THR A 700 3.40 38.24 -21.93
#